data_AF-A0A3B1CF77-F1
#
_entry.id   AF-A0A3B1CF77-F1
#
_cell.length_a   1.000
_cell.length_b   1.000
_cell.length_c   1.000
_cell.angle_alpha   90.00
_cell.angle_beta   90.00
_cell.angle_gamma   90.00
#
_symmetry.space_group_name_H-M   'P 1'
#
loop_
_entity.id
_entity.type
_entity.pdbx_description
1 polymer ?
#
loop_
_entity_poly.entity_id
_entity_poly.type
_entity_poly.pdbx_seq_one_letter_code
_entity_poly.pdbx_strand_id
1 'polypeptide(L)'
;MDDISIDPKQAADILAGLVGKFCSMPPDYSDIFVSPDRLDKDRLDILAQAVAAAAEGDAIKAYDMALKAGSESFESNYLRGKILFESKFYFEAADAFSDAIFRFDGYGEAWFHYAIANYQMGLFNEAYLNWAEAARVNKNHEDARLMLKLANIMTENTHPALQMEAEPMMPLILGEGIDVGCGARKIHPDAIGVDLTARGDMAGKGGEKGRVSVADVQASGDNLPMFTDGQLDYVIARHNLEHYIDPLKTLEEWTRVLKPGGVIGLVLPDDEAFDTINADETHTHVFTQSSLKNLVSLLPRLCVVEEGVCVPNWSFYAIIEKTGSPSKTQYPYRQKVLQLKAEQARARAKEALKSGMNDIASSAIKKLAELDPNAQLPADPEALFPCPFPIPKPDQPVIETGARLRVAMMEYSIATKDWAYTLRRMGVDVMEIPFGHKQKIDLHTEKKLKDFMPDFVVTANYRPHVAESMALFNIPYVCWAIDTFSLDSYWRRDLVSDNTHIFHFSKIEAERFRKIGVKNALWLPLASNTERFKPFPENPDFACDISFVGATATVNGYTDIMARLREKLKSRESDVDEKNEIFRLIRAFGTIIDRHTDVSAQWRPSEYKKEIKDAIYSLAELSPDAILFAVGDQVTSSLRADIISSLSPLGIDLWGDNWWSAYTSKGAKYRGPSNYHNELPEIYSSSKINIHTNRIYHRDVAPLRIFDVLACKGFLLAEYREAYNDCFEIGKDMVCFKTAQEAADLARYYLRRPKERITIAQSGYRKIVERHSLKSRWERIIDTLKEAGAVSAIKDNSAI
;
A
#
# COMPACT_ATOMS: atom_id res chain seq x y z
N MET A 1 23.02 -10.14 -22.81
CA MET A 1 22.79 -8.94 -21.98
C MET A 1 24.03 -8.59 -21.18
N ASP A 2 24.60 -9.53 -20.42
CA ASP A 2 25.73 -9.25 -19.50
C ASP A 2 27.06 -8.98 -20.23
N ASP A 3 27.27 -9.54 -21.43
CA ASP A 3 28.51 -9.37 -22.21
C ASP A 3 28.54 -8.14 -23.15
N ILE A 4 27.47 -7.34 -23.20
CA ILE A 4 27.40 -6.17 -24.09
C ILE A 4 28.14 -5.01 -23.41
N SER A 5 29.31 -4.67 -23.94
CA SER A 5 30.04 -3.43 -23.61
C SER A 5 29.48 -2.28 -24.44
N ILE A 6 28.96 -1.24 -23.77
CA ILE A 6 28.36 -0.06 -24.39
C ILE A 6 29.24 1.14 -24.03
N ASP A 7 29.66 1.92 -25.03
CA ASP A 7 30.31 3.21 -24.78
C ASP A 7 29.32 4.12 -24.03
N PRO A 8 29.64 4.60 -22.81
CA PRO A 8 28.72 5.42 -22.05
C PRO A 8 28.27 6.71 -22.75
N LYS A 9 29.04 7.21 -23.72
CA LYS A 9 28.66 8.37 -24.54
C LYS A 9 27.52 8.08 -25.53
N GLN A 10 27.32 6.81 -25.88
CA GLN A 10 26.29 6.39 -26.84
C GLN A 10 25.01 5.89 -26.16
N ALA A 11 25.03 5.67 -24.85
CA ALA A 11 23.92 5.03 -24.13
C ALA A 11 22.60 5.79 -24.27
N ALA A 12 22.63 7.13 -24.23
CA ALA A 12 21.44 7.97 -24.40
C ALA A 12 20.82 7.83 -25.80
N ASP A 13 21.64 7.87 -26.85
CA ASP A 13 21.19 7.73 -28.23
C ASP A 13 20.65 6.32 -28.50
N ILE A 14 21.29 5.29 -27.92
CA ILE A 14 20.83 3.90 -28.02
C ILE A 14 19.47 3.75 -27.33
N LEU A 15 19.31 4.27 -26.11
CA LEU A 15 18.05 4.23 -25.38
C LEU A 15 16.93 4.91 -26.18
N ALA A 16 17.16 6.13 -26.65
CA ALA A 16 16.20 6.85 -27.48
C ALA A 16 15.85 6.09 -28.75
N GLY A 17 16.84 5.48 -29.41
CA GLY A 17 16.64 4.64 -30.60
C GLY A 17 15.85 3.37 -30.33
N LEU A 18 16.05 2.70 -29.19
CA LEU A 18 15.29 1.52 -28.78
C LEU A 18 13.85 1.87 -28.44
N VAL A 19 13.63 2.96 -27.70
CA VAL A 19 12.29 3.47 -27.41
C VAL A 19 11.55 3.80 -28.71
N GLY A 20 12.22 4.50 -29.64
CA GLY A 20 11.66 4.82 -30.95
C GLY A 20 11.30 3.58 -31.77
N LYS A 21 12.16 2.55 -31.77
CA LYS A 21 11.88 1.26 -32.41
C LYS A 21 10.68 0.57 -31.77
N PHE A 22 10.63 0.47 -30.44
CA PHE A 22 9.52 -0.14 -29.72
C PHE A 22 8.19 0.56 -30.06
N CYS A 23 8.17 1.89 -30.05
CA CYS A 23 6.98 2.68 -30.43
C CYS A 23 6.56 2.49 -31.90
N SER A 24 7.41 1.94 -32.76
CA SER A 24 7.13 1.66 -34.18
C SER A 24 6.76 0.21 -34.47
N MET A 25 6.88 -0.69 -33.48
CA MET A 25 6.53 -2.09 -33.63
C MET A 25 5.00 -2.27 -33.68
N PRO A 26 4.50 -3.27 -34.43
CA PRO A 26 3.09 -3.61 -34.36
C PRO A 26 2.74 -4.06 -32.93
N PRO A 27 1.54 -3.69 -32.45
CA PRO A 27 1.10 -4.10 -31.13
C PRO A 27 0.90 -5.62 -31.07
N ASP A 28 1.30 -6.22 -29.95
CA ASP A 28 0.92 -7.60 -29.62
C ASP A 28 -0.27 -7.58 -28.66
N TYR A 29 -1.48 -7.89 -29.11
CA TYR A 29 -2.65 -7.94 -28.23
C TYR A 29 -2.88 -9.32 -27.58
N SER A 30 -2.02 -10.31 -27.85
CA SER A 30 -2.13 -11.65 -27.25
C SER A 30 -1.69 -11.69 -25.78
N ASP A 31 -0.97 -10.65 -25.34
CA ASP A 31 -0.49 -10.48 -23.97
C ASP A 31 -1.55 -9.91 -23.00
N ILE A 32 -2.76 -9.57 -23.49
CA ILE A 32 -3.83 -9.09 -22.61
C ILE A 32 -4.23 -10.23 -21.66
N PHE A 33 -3.63 -10.20 -20.47
CA PHE A 33 -3.86 -11.18 -19.42
C PHE A 33 -5.30 -11.08 -18.93
N VAL A 34 -6.01 -12.21 -18.88
CA VAL A 34 -7.37 -12.29 -18.36
C VAL A 34 -7.41 -13.27 -17.21
N SER A 35 -7.62 -12.77 -15.99
CA SER A 35 -7.84 -13.65 -14.84
C SER A 35 -9.30 -14.12 -14.83
N PRO A 36 -9.58 -15.44 -14.92
CA PRO A 36 -10.96 -15.95 -14.96
C PRO A 36 -11.79 -15.60 -13.71
N ASP A 37 -11.13 -15.28 -12.59
CA ASP A 37 -11.78 -15.09 -11.30
C ASP A 37 -12.19 -13.62 -11.01
N ARG A 38 -11.86 -12.68 -11.92
CA ARG A 38 -12.07 -11.23 -11.69
C ARG A 38 -13.18 -10.60 -12.53
N LEU A 39 -13.55 -11.20 -13.65
CA LEU A 39 -14.62 -10.72 -14.52
C LEU A 39 -15.72 -11.78 -14.63
N ASP A 40 -16.98 -11.33 -14.63
CA ASP A 40 -18.08 -12.22 -14.97
C ASP A 40 -18.01 -12.65 -16.44
N LYS A 41 -18.76 -13.70 -16.78
CA LYS A 41 -18.72 -14.32 -18.11
C LYS A 41 -19.06 -13.33 -19.24
N ASP A 42 -20.04 -12.46 -19.02
CA ASP A 42 -20.49 -11.51 -20.05
C ASP A 42 -19.40 -10.46 -20.33
N ARG A 43 -18.71 -9.98 -19.29
CA ARG A 43 -17.58 -9.04 -19.43
C ARG A 43 -16.37 -9.70 -20.07
N LEU A 44 -16.09 -10.96 -19.75
CA LEU A 44 -15.03 -11.74 -20.39
C LEU A 44 -15.28 -11.87 -21.90
N ASP A 45 -16.50 -12.17 -22.31
CA ASP A 45 -16.87 -12.28 -23.72
C ASP A 45 -16.74 -10.94 -24.47
N ILE A 46 -17.13 -9.83 -23.83
CA ILE A 46 -16.94 -8.48 -24.41
C ILE A 46 -15.46 -8.14 -24.55
N LEU A 47 -14.64 -8.44 -23.52
CA LEU A 47 -13.21 -8.18 -23.54
C LEU A 47 -12.51 -9.00 -24.64
N ALA A 48 -12.84 -10.29 -24.79
CA ALA A 48 -12.29 -11.14 -25.83
C ALA A 48 -12.59 -10.59 -27.23
N GLN A 49 -13.81 -10.09 -27.45
CA GLN A 49 -14.19 -9.44 -28.70
C GLN A 49 -13.47 -8.08 -28.89
N ALA A 50 -13.20 -7.35 -27.80
CA ALA A 50 -12.43 -6.10 -27.85
C ALA A 50 -10.98 -6.37 -28.29
N VAL A 51 -10.35 -7.40 -27.75
CA VAL A 51 -9.00 -7.85 -28.14
C VAL A 51 -8.97 -8.27 -29.61
N ALA A 52 -9.97 -9.04 -30.06
CA ALA A 52 -10.08 -9.43 -31.47
C ALA A 52 -10.23 -8.21 -32.40
N ALA A 53 -11.09 -7.26 -32.04
CA ALA A 53 -11.26 -6.02 -32.81
C ALA A 53 -9.96 -5.20 -32.88
N ALA A 54 -9.19 -5.13 -31.78
CA ALA A 54 -7.90 -4.46 -31.75
C ALA A 54 -6.89 -5.14 -32.68
N ALA A 55 -6.81 -6.48 -32.63
CA ALA A 55 -5.94 -7.26 -33.51
C ALA A 55 -6.31 -7.17 -35.00
N GLU A 56 -7.58 -6.92 -35.31
CA GLU A 56 -8.08 -6.67 -36.67
C GLU A 56 -7.84 -5.21 -37.14
N GLY A 57 -7.31 -4.34 -36.28
CA GLY A 57 -7.01 -2.94 -36.58
C GLY A 57 -8.18 -1.96 -36.35
N ASP A 58 -9.27 -2.39 -35.73
CA ASP A 58 -10.42 -1.53 -35.39
C ASP A 58 -10.29 -0.97 -33.97
N ALA A 59 -9.36 -0.02 -33.81
CA ALA A 59 -9.00 0.58 -32.53
C ALA A 59 -10.18 1.25 -31.81
N ILE A 60 -11.07 1.94 -32.55
CA ILE A 60 -12.22 2.66 -31.98
C ILE A 60 -13.21 1.66 -31.39
N LYS A 61 -13.60 0.65 -32.18
CA LYS A 61 -14.50 -0.40 -31.72
C LYS A 61 -13.91 -1.14 -30.52
N ALA A 62 -12.63 -1.50 -30.59
CA ALA A 62 -11.94 -2.17 -29.50
C ALA A 62 -11.96 -1.34 -28.21
N TYR A 63 -11.68 -0.04 -28.30
CA TYR A 63 -11.69 0.87 -27.17
C TYR A 63 -13.08 1.00 -26.53
N ASP A 64 -14.12 1.20 -27.34
CA ASP A 64 -15.51 1.27 -26.87
C ASP A 64 -15.96 -0.04 -26.21
N MET A 65 -15.52 -1.19 -26.74
CA MET A 65 -15.82 -2.49 -26.16
C MET A 65 -15.06 -2.71 -24.86
N ALA A 66 -13.80 -2.31 -24.76
CA ALA A 66 -13.04 -2.36 -23.52
C ALA A 66 -13.70 -1.50 -22.42
N LEU A 67 -14.20 -0.31 -22.76
CA LEU A 67 -14.99 0.52 -21.83
C LEU A 67 -16.24 -0.22 -21.32
N LYS A 68 -16.97 -0.90 -22.21
CA LYS A 68 -18.16 -1.69 -21.86
C LYS A 68 -17.85 -2.93 -21.02
N ALA A 69 -16.68 -3.54 -21.22
CA ALA A 69 -16.24 -4.71 -20.45
C ALA A 69 -15.97 -4.35 -18.98
N GLY A 70 -15.57 -3.10 -18.73
CA GLY A 70 -15.54 -2.50 -17.39
C GLY A 70 -14.40 -1.51 -17.23
N SER A 71 -14.70 -0.21 -17.24
CA SER A 71 -13.73 0.89 -17.07
C SER A 71 -12.90 0.85 -15.78
N GLU A 72 -13.28 0.03 -14.80
CA GLU A 72 -12.55 -0.16 -13.54
C GLU A 72 -11.75 -1.46 -13.46
N SER A 73 -11.74 -2.30 -14.50
CA SER A 73 -10.99 -3.56 -14.52
C SER A 73 -9.54 -3.35 -14.97
N PHE A 74 -8.62 -4.18 -14.49
CA PHE A 74 -7.22 -4.16 -14.92
C PHE A 74 -7.12 -4.38 -16.43
N GLU A 75 -7.77 -5.43 -16.93
CA GLU A 75 -7.67 -5.91 -18.30
C GLU A 75 -8.21 -4.88 -19.29
N SER A 76 -9.34 -4.26 -18.95
CA SER A 76 -9.96 -3.23 -19.78
C SER A 76 -9.10 -1.97 -19.84
N ASN A 77 -8.53 -1.54 -18.72
CA ASN A 77 -7.65 -0.37 -18.68
C ASN A 77 -6.31 -0.63 -19.36
N TYR A 78 -5.74 -1.84 -19.21
CA TYR A 78 -4.52 -2.22 -19.90
C TYR A 78 -4.73 -2.26 -21.42
N LEU A 79 -5.81 -2.88 -21.90
CA LEU A 79 -6.16 -2.90 -23.32
C LEU A 79 -6.37 -1.48 -23.86
N ARG A 80 -7.12 -0.63 -23.15
CA ARG A 80 -7.30 0.79 -23.51
C ARG A 80 -5.97 1.54 -23.58
N GLY A 81 -5.09 1.32 -22.60
CA GLY A 81 -3.75 1.89 -22.57
C GLY A 81 -2.94 1.47 -23.79
N LYS A 82 -2.95 0.20 -24.19
CA LYS A 82 -2.25 -0.28 -25.39
C LYS A 82 -2.80 0.33 -26.67
N ILE A 83 -4.12 0.42 -26.82
CA ILE A 83 -4.77 1.04 -27.99
C ILE A 83 -4.38 2.53 -28.10
N LEU A 84 -4.41 3.26 -26.99
CA LEU A 84 -4.00 4.67 -26.93
C LEU A 84 -2.51 4.84 -27.21
N PHE A 85 -1.68 3.95 -26.67
CA PHE A 85 -0.24 3.94 -26.86
C PHE A 85 0.14 3.69 -28.32
N GLU A 86 -0.47 2.70 -28.97
CA GLU A 86 -0.32 2.43 -30.40
C GLU A 86 -0.73 3.66 -31.23
N SER A 87 -1.81 4.31 -30.82
CA SER A 87 -2.32 5.53 -31.46
C SER A 87 -1.51 6.78 -31.10
N LYS A 88 -0.41 6.64 -30.34
CA LYS A 88 0.54 7.70 -29.92
C LYS A 88 -0.03 8.77 -28.98
N PHE A 89 -1.13 8.44 -28.31
CA PHE A 89 -1.72 9.27 -27.25
C PHE A 89 -1.07 8.92 -25.91
N TYR A 90 0.19 9.30 -25.75
CA TYR A 90 1.02 8.86 -24.61
C TYR A 90 0.51 9.38 -23.25
N PHE A 91 -0.09 10.58 -23.22
CA PHE A 91 -0.67 11.13 -22.00
C PHE A 91 -1.87 10.29 -21.52
N GLU A 92 -2.84 10.04 -22.40
CA GLU A 92 -4.02 9.24 -22.10
C GLU A 92 -3.66 7.76 -21.86
N ALA A 93 -2.67 7.24 -22.60
CA ALA A 93 -2.16 5.90 -22.40
C ALA A 93 -1.52 5.75 -21.01
N ALA A 94 -0.72 6.73 -20.57
CA ALA A 94 -0.11 6.76 -19.25
C ALA A 94 -1.19 6.72 -18.14
N ASP A 95 -2.26 7.50 -18.26
CA ASP A 95 -3.39 7.47 -17.33
C ASP A 95 -4.06 6.08 -17.30
N ALA A 96 -4.31 5.48 -18.46
CA ALA A 96 -4.91 4.16 -18.56
C ALA A 96 -4.01 3.05 -17.98
N PHE A 97 -2.70 3.10 -18.23
CA PHE A 97 -1.75 2.17 -17.63
C PHE A 97 -1.64 2.35 -16.12
N SER A 98 -1.59 3.59 -15.64
CA SER A 98 -1.60 3.89 -14.21
C SER A 98 -2.86 3.32 -13.55
N ASP A 99 -4.04 3.56 -14.13
CA ASP A 99 -5.30 3.00 -13.62
C ASP A 99 -5.33 1.46 -13.69
N ALA A 100 -4.72 0.84 -14.71
CA ALA A 100 -4.56 -0.62 -14.77
C ALA A 100 -3.65 -1.12 -13.64
N ILE A 101 -2.41 -0.65 -13.57
CA ILE A 101 -1.40 -1.03 -12.56
C ILE A 101 -1.97 -0.89 -11.15
N PHE A 102 -2.72 0.18 -10.90
CA PHE A 102 -3.37 0.42 -9.64
C PHE A 102 -4.39 -0.66 -9.25
N ARG A 103 -5.02 -1.34 -10.23
CA ARG A 103 -5.89 -2.51 -10.01
C ARG A 103 -5.12 -3.82 -9.89
N PHE A 104 -4.00 -3.94 -10.59
CA PHE A 104 -3.10 -5.09 -10.51
C PHE A 104 -1.70 -4.69 -10.99
N ASP A 105 -0.75 -4.67 -10.05
CA ASP A 105 0.65 -4.29 -10.27
C ASP A 105 1.56 -5.48 -10.59
N GLY A 106 1.01 -6.71 -10.59
CA GLY A 106 1.76 -7.94 -10.81
C GLY A 106 2.01 -8.29 -12.28
N TYR A 107 1.77 -7.36 -13.21
CA TYR A 107 1.99 -7.56 -14.65
C TYR A 107 3.07 -6.62 -15.18
N GLY A 108 4.24 -7.15 -15.53
CA GLY A 108 5.44 -6.36 -15.84
C GLY A 108 5.31 -5.53 -17.12
N GLU A 109 4.56 -6.03 -18.10
CA GLU A 109 4.36 -5.41 -19.40
C GLU A 109 3.54 -4.11 -19.27
N ALA A 110 2.61 -4.03 -18.30
CA ALA A 110 1.89 -2.80 -18.00
C ALA A 110 2.82 -1.69 -17.49
N TRP A 111 3.72 -2.04 -16.56
CA TRP A 111 4.77 -1.14 -16.08
C TRP A 111 5.71 -0.70 -17.20
N PHE A 112 6.08 -1.62 -18.10
CA PHE A 112 6.96 -1.30 -19.23
C PHE A 112 6.33 -0.29 -20.19
N HIS A 113 5.07 -0.48 -20.59
CA HIS A 113 4.39 0.50 -21.45
C HIS A 113 4.19 1.85 -20.75
N TYR A 114 3.88 1.83 -19.45
CA TYR A 114 3.78 3.05 -18.65
C TYR A 114 5.11 3.82 -18.61
N ALA A 115 6.23 3.09 -18.49
CA ALA A 115 7.56 3.67 -18.53
C ALA A 115 7.84 4.38 -19.87
N ILE A 116 7.50 3.74 -20.99
CA ILE A 116 7.70 4.34 -22.32
C ILE A 116 6.83 5.59 -22.50
N ALA A 117 5.57 5.57 -22.04
CA ALA A 117 4.70 6.74 -22.10
C ALA A 117 5.27 7.92 -21.29
N ASN A 118 5.76 7.67 -20.07
CA ASN A 118 6.43 8.68 -19.25
C ASN A 118 7.70 9.23 -19.92
N TYR A 119 8.52 8.36 -20.51
CA TYR A 119 9.70 8.77 -21.27
C TYR A 119 9.35 9.73 -22.42
N GLN A 120 8.28 9.43 -23.18
CA GLN A 120 7.85 10.29 -24.28
C GLN A 120 7.40 11.68 -23.81
N MET A 121 6.77 11.76 -22.65
CA MET A 121 6.36 13.04 -22.03
C MET A 121 7.52 13.83 -21.40
N GLY A 122 8.73 13.27 -21.35
CA GLY A 122 9.92 13.92 -20.77
C GLY A 122 10.16 13.60 -19.30
N LEU A 123 9.38 12.68 -18.73
CA LEU A 123 9.44 12.25 -17.33
C LEU A 123 10.37 11.03 -17.19
N PHE A 124 11.67 11.29 -17.24
CA PHE A 124 12.69 10.24 -17.33
C PHE A 124 12.81 9.38 -16.06
N ASN A 125 12.66 9.99 -14.88
CA ASN A 125 12.72 9.27 -13.61
C ASN A 125 11.59 8.27 -13.47
N GLU A 126 10.39 8.71 -13.83
CA GLU A 126 9.20 7.89 -13.81
C GLU A 126 9.38 6.74 -14.79
N ALA A 127 9.94 6.99 -15.97
CA ALA A 127 10.29 5.92 -16.89
C ALA A 127 11.28 4.92 -16.26
N TYR A 128 12.34 5.40 -15.61
CA TYR A 128 13.34 4.57 -14.95
C TYR A 128 12.73 3.68 -13.86
N LEU A 129 11.98 4.27 -12.92
CA LEU A 129 11.35 3.54 -11.83
C LEU A 129 10.33 2.53 -12.36
N ASN A 130 9.56 2.87 -13.39
CA ASN A 130 8.61 1.95 -13.99
C ASN A 130 9.31 0.80 -14.74
N TRP A 131 10.46 1.02 -15.40
CA TRP A 131 11.26 -0.08 -15.95
C TRP A 131 11.81 -0.99 -14.84
N ALA A 132 12.22 -0.42 -13.71
CA ALA A 132 12.69 -1.18 -12.55
C ALA A 132 11.58 -2.06 -11.98
N GLU A 133 10.37 -1.53 -11.85
CA GLU A 133 9.19 -2.30 -11.45
C GLU A 133 8.84 -3.39 -12.47
N ALA A 134 8.89 -3.09 -13.77
CA ALA A 134 8.68 -4.09 -14.81
C ALA A 134 9.66 -5.28 -14.68
N ALA A 135 10.95 -5.00 -14.46
CA ALA A 135 11.99 -6.01 -14.27
C ALA A 135 11.88 -6.75 -12.92
N ARG A 136 11.37 -6.08 -11.88
CA ARG A 136 11.13 -6.69 -10.55
C ARG A 136 9.96 -7.67 -10.60
N VAL A 137 8.86 -7.26 -11.22
CA VAL A 137 7.63 -8.03 -11.38
C VAL A 137 7.85 -9.21 -12.32
N ASN A 138 8.49 -8.97 -13.46
CA ASN A 138 8.88 -10.01 -14.42
C ASN A 138 10.41 -10.04 -14.56
N LYS A 139 11.07 -10.93 -13.80
CA LYS A 139 12.54 -11.11 -13.79
C LYS A 139 13.14 -11.46 -15.16
N ASN A 140 12.31 -11.97 -16.08
CA ASN A 140 12.69 -12.35 -17.42
C ASN A 140 12.29 -11.30 -18.47
N HIS A 141 11.87 -10.11 -18.05
CA HIS A 141 11.56 -9.02 -18.97
C HIS A 141 12.86 -8.40 -19.52
N GLU A 142 13.35 -8.96 -20.64
CA GLU A 142 14.66 -8.59 -21.21
C GLU A 142 14.72 -7.12 -21.62
N ASP A 143 13.65 -6.58 -22.22
CA ASP A 143 13.60 -5.18 -22.64
C ASP A 143 13.69 -4.21 -21.46
N ALA A 144 12.90 -4.41 -20.41
CA ALA A 144 12.95 -3.59 -19.19
C ALA A 144 14.36 -3.60 -18.59
N ARG A 145 14.98 -4.77 -18.51
CA ARG A 145 16.36 -4.91 -18.00
C ARG A 145 17.38 -4.21 -18.90
N LEU A 146 17.19 -4.22 -20.22
CA LEU A 146 18.06 -3.53 -21.15
C LEU A 146 17.94 -2.00 -21.00
N MET A 147 16.71 -1.50 -20.90
CA MET A 147 16.45 -0.07 -20.64
C MET A 147 17.09 0.39 -19.33
N LEU A 148 16.96 -0.41 -18.26
CA LEU A 148 17.63 -0.14 -16.98
C LEU A 148 19.15 -0.15 -17.08
N LYS A 149 19.73 -1.13 -17.77
CA LYS A 149 21.19 -1.20 -17.96
C LYS A 149 21.71 0.05 -18.67
N LEU A 150 21.01 0.51 -19.71
CA LEU A 150 21.36 1.75 -20.42
C LEU A 150 21.21 2.98 -19.51
N ALA A 151 20.11 3.09 -18.78
CA ALA A 151 19.88 4.18 -17.84
C ALA A 151 20.93 4.23 -16.72
N ASN A 152 21.36 3.09 -16.21
CA ASN A 152 22.43 3.00 -15.21
C ASN A 152 23.78 3.47 -15.79
N ILE A 153 24.14 3.02 -17.00
CA ILE A 153 25.36 3.47 -17.69
C ILE A 153 25.37 5.00 -17.88
N MET A 154 24.21 5.57 -18.24
CA MET A 154 24.03 7.01 -18.39
C MET A 154 24.23 7.75 -17.05
N THR A 155 23.66 7.20 -15.98
CA THR A 155 23.79 7.72 -14.60
C THR A 155 25.23 7.72 -14.11
N GLU A 156 26.04 6.74 -14.53
CA GLU A 156 27.43 6.59 -14.10
C GLU A 156 28.43 7.51 -14.82
N ASN A 157 28.14 8.01 -16.04
CA ASN A 157 29.22 8.48 -16.92
C ASN A 157 28.98 9.76 -17.73
N THR A 158 27.75 10.16 -18.13
CA THR A 158 27.64 11.08 -19.30
C THR A 158 26.60 12.19 -19.29
N HIS A 159 25.65 12.30 -18.35
CA HIS A 159 24.64 13.37 -18.41
C HIS A 159 24.26 13.97 -17.04
N PRO A 160 24.52 15.27 -16.78
CA PRO A 160 24.11 15.94 -15.53
C PRO A 160 22.58 15.97 -15.32
N ALA A 161 21.81 15.94 -16.42
CA ALA A 161 20.34 15.99 -16.37
C ALA A 161 19.66 14.62 -16.19
N LEU A 162 20.41 13.50 -16.15
CA LEU A 162 19.85 12.13 -16.11
C LEU A 162 20.47 11.30 -14.98
N GLN A 163 20.73 11.93 -13.84
CA GLN A 163 21.23 11.25 -12.66
C GLN A 163 20.08 11.01 -11.69
N MET A 164 19.60 9.76 -11.58
CA MET A 164 18.45 9.40 -10.74
C MET A 164 18.66 9.74 -9.26
N GLU A 165 19.89 9.60 -8.78
CA GLU A 165 20.27 10.02 -7.44
C GLU A 165 20.37 11.55 -7.28
N ALA A 166 20.60 12.31 -8.35
CA ALA A 166 20.60 13.77 -8.25
C ALA A 166 19.20 14.37 -8.29
N GLU A 167 18.25 13.73 -8.94
CA GLU A 167 16.96 14.33 -9.21
C GLU A 167 16.18 14.74 -7.94
N PRO A 168 16.14 13.93 -6.86
CA PRO A 168 15.55 14.38 -5.60
C PRO A 168 16.26 15.59 -4.99
N MET A 169 17.51 15.85 -5.36
CA MET A 169 18.31 16.99 -4.89
C MET A 169 18.07 18.26 -5.73
N MET A 170 17.69 18.12 -7.00
CA MET A 170 17.47 19.25 -7.93
C MET A 170 16.49 20.31 -7.38
N PRO A 171 15.36 19.94 -6.75
CA PRO A 171 14.46 20.91 -6.11
C PRO A 171 15.10 21.76 -4.99
N LEU A 172 16.20 21.30 -4.39
CA LEU A 172 16.89 21.94 -3.28
C LEU A 172 17.82 23.06 -3.71
N ILE A 173 18.30 23.01 -4.95
CA ILE A 173 19.39 23.85 -5.46
C ILE A 173 18.84 25.23 -5.86
N LEU A 174 18.36 25.98 -4.86
CA LEU A 174 17.96 27.38 -4.97
C LEU A 174 18.76 28.20 -3.96
N GLY A 175 19.57 29.14 -4.45
CA GLY A 175 20.43 29.97 -3.61
C GLY A 175 21.85 29.42 -3.52
N GLU A 176 22.54 29.73 -2.42
CA GLU A 176 23.94 29.34 -2.20
C GLU A 176 24.01 28.07 -1.37
N GLY A 177 24.71 27.03 -1.85
CA GLY A 177 24.84 25.79 -1.13
C GLY A 177 26.03 24.95 -1.58
N ILE A 178 26.30 23.90 -0.81
CA ILE A 178 27.49 23.04 -0.99
C ILE A 178 27.10 21.62 -1.38
N ASP A 179 27.97 20.97 -2.15
CA ASP A 179 27.94 19.55 -2.47
C ASP A 179 29.13 18.86 -1.79
N VAL A 180 28.86 18.15 -0.71
CA VAL A 180 29.86 17.58 0.19
C VAL A 180 30.20 16.15 -0.25
N GLY A 181 31.49 15.88 -0.43
CA GLY A 181 31.96 14.63 -1.02
C GLY A 181 31.80 14.59 -2.54
N CYS A 182 31.91 15.75 -3.20
CA CYS A 182 31.63 15.85 -4.64
C CYS A 182 32.59 15.04 -5.53
N GLY A 183 33.77 14.63 -5.04
CA GLY A 183 34.72 13.80 -5.77
C GLY A 183 35.03 14.34 -7.17
N ALA A 184 34.95 13.49 -8.19
CA ALA A 184 35.14 13.90 -9.59
C ALA A 184 33.88 14.46 -10.25
N ARG A 185 32.75 14.51 -9.54
CA ARG A 185 31.47 14.93 -10.12
C ARG A 185 30.48 15.43 -9.08
N LYS A 186 30.21 16.74 -9.15
CA LYS A 186 29.11 17.37 -8.43
C LYS A 186 27.74 16.90 -8.92
N ILE A 187 26.77 16.89 -8.01
CA ILE A 187 25.33 16.69 -8.26
C ILE A 187 24.78 17.81 -9.15
N HIS A 188 25.20 19.06 -8.91
CA HIS A 188 24.82 20.21 -9.73
C HIS A 188 25.99 21.17 -9.90
N PRO A 189 26.20 21.74 -11.11
CA PRO A 189 27.32 22.63 -11.37
C PRO A 189 27.36 23.88 -10.48
N ASP A 190 26.20 24.42 -10.11
CA ASP A 190 26.09 25.64 -9.29
C ASP A 190 26.38 25.42 -7.80
N ALA A 191 26.42 24.17 -7.33
CA ALA A 191 26.79 23.88 -5.95
C ALA A 191 28.31 24.06 -5.76
N ILE A 192 28.71 24.61 -4.61
CA ILE A 192 30.12 24.71 -4.24
C ILE A 192 30.60 23.31 -3.84
N GLY A 193 31.51 22.72 -4.62
CA GLY A 193 32.00 21.37 -4.36
C GLY A 193 33.00 21.35 -3.21
N VAL A 194 32.75 20.52 -2.20
CA VAL A 194 33.64 20.31 -1.06
C VAL A 194 34.12 18.86 -1.05
N ASP A 195 35.43 18.65 -1.03
CA ASP A 195 36.03 17.31 -0.96
C ASP A 195 37.38 17.34 -0.23
N LEU A 196 37.81 16.19 0.30
CA LEU A 196 39.16 16.04 0.87
C LEU A 196 40.24 16.09 -0.22
N THR A 197 39.89 15.71 -1.44
CA THR A 197 40.76 15.68 -2.63
C THR A 197 40.69 17.04 -3.33
N ALA A 198 41.83 17.72 -3.46
CA ALA A 198 41.89 19.02 -4.12
C ALA A 198 41.54 18.92 -5.61
N ARG A 199 41.07 20.03 -6.18
CA ARG A 199 40.76 20.11 -7.61
C ARG A 199 41.96 19.68 -8.46
N GLY A 200 41.73 18.79 -9.42
CA GLY A 200 42.78 18.32 -10.32
C GLY A 200 43.59 17.14 -9.79
N ASP A 201 43.47 16.79 -8.50
CA ASP A 201 44.11 15.61 -7.94
C ASP A 201 43.29 14.34 -8.21
N MET A 202 43.99 13.21 -8.30
CA MET A 202 43.37 11.90 -8.47
C MET A 202 42.91 11.35 -7.13
N ALA A 203 41.63 10.99 -7.00
CA ALA A 203 41.11 10.39 -5.78
C ALA A 203 41.77 9.02 -5.51
N GLY A 204 42.12 8.78 -4.24
CA GLY A 204 42.93 7.62 -3.82
C GLY A 204 42.16 6.45 -3.19
N LYS A 205 40.87 6.61 -2.88
CA LYS A 205 40.04 5.65 -2.13
C LYS A 205 38.57 5.69 -2.58
N GLY A 206 37.80 4.66 -2.23
CA GLY A 206 36.35 4.54 -2.52
C GLY A 206 36.02 4.36 -4.01
N GLY A 207 34.73 4.54 -4.35
CA GLY A 207 34.20 4.44 -5.72
C GLY A 207 34.76 5.46 -6.73
N GLU A 208 35.49 6.48 -6.27
CA GLU A 208 36.09 7.54 -7.11
C GLU A 208 37.57 7.32 -7.41
N LYS A 209 38.16 6.21 -6.94
CA LYS A 209 39.58 5.92 -7.11
C LYS A 209 40.03 6.03 -8.57
N GLY A 210 41.00 6.89 -8.83
CA GLY A 210 41.55 7.13 -10.17
C GLY A 210 40.76 8.12 -11.03
N ARG A 211 39.77 8.82 -10.46
CA ARG A 211 39.09 9.97 -11.10
C ARG A 211 39.65 11.29 -10.58
N VAL A 212 39.57 12.34 -11.40
CA VAL A 212 40.10 13.67 -11.08
C VAL A 212 39.06 14.48 -10.32
N SER A 213 39.39 14.95 -9.12
CA SER A 213 38.48 15.74 -8.29
C SER A 213 38.12 17.09 -8.93
N VAL A 214 36.85 17.48 -8.79
CA VAL A 214 36.29 18.75 -9.28
C VAL A 214 35.94 19.74 -8.16
N ALA A 215 36.37 19.45 -6.92
CA ALA A 215 36.11 20.28 -5.74
C ALA A 215 36.52 21.74 -5.95
N ASP A 216 35.74 22.68 -5.41
CA ASP A 216 36.11 24.09 -5.34
C ASP A 216 36.82 24.40 -4.03
N VAL A 217 36.50 23.64 -2.98
CA VAL A 217 37.06 23.78 -1.64
C VAL A 217 37.63 22.44 -1.20
N GLN A 218 38.92 22.42 -0.84
CA GLN A 218 39.53 21.25 -0.21
C GLN A 218 39.28 21.29 1.30
N ALA A 219 38.34 20.49 1.80
CA ALA A 219 38.01 20.39 3.23
C ALA A 219 37.28 19.09 3.58
N SER A 220 37.27 18.75 4.86
CA SER A 220 36.42 17.68 5.38
C SER A 220 34.99 18.19 5.52
N GLY A 221 34.00 17.40 5.12
CA GLY A 221 32.59 17.81 5.20
C GLY A 221 32.05 17.93 6.63
N ASP A 222 32.71 17.34 7.63
CA ASP A 222 32.38 17.45 9.05
C ASP A 222 33.14 18.60 9.76
N ASN A 223 33.86 19.43 9.01
CA ASN A 223 34.54 20.63 9.51
C ASN A 223 34.66 21.68 8.40
N LEU A 224 33.76 22.65 8.39
CA LEU A 224 33.53 23.62 7.34
C LEU A 224 33.79 25.07 7.79
N PRO A 225 35.01 25.42 8.28
CA PRO A 225 35.29 26.72 8.88
C PRO A 225 35.30 27.89 7.87
N MET A 226 35.36 27.58 6.57
CA MET A 226 35.25 28.57 5.49
C MET A 226 33.83 29.09 5.29
N PHE A 227 32.81 28.43 5.87
CA PHE A 227 31.43 28.86 5.84
C PHE A 227 30.96 29.30 7.23
N THR A 228 30.37 30.50 7.30
CA THR A 228 29.85 31.03 8.57
C THR A 228 28.54 30.37 8.96
N ASP A 229 28.17 30.48 10.24
CA ASP A 229 26.88 29.98 10.75
C ASP A 229 25.71 30.58 9.96
N GLY A 230 24.82 29.73 9.45
CA GLY A 230 23.65 30.19 8.71
C GLY A 230 23.94 30.85 7.37
N GLN A 231 25.06 30.55 6.72
CA GLN A 231 25.40 31.10 5.41
C GLN A 231 24.60 30.46 4.26
N LEU A 232 24.38 29.15 4.31
CA LEU A 232 23.94 28.35 3.16
C LEU A 232 22.44 28.07 3.16
N ASP A 233 21.84 28.02 1.98
CA ASP A 233 20.46 27.63 1.74
C ASP A 233 20.30 26.10 1.72
N TYR A 234 21.31 25.38 1.22
CA TYR A 234 21.30 23.93 1.17
C TYR A 234 22.68 23.28 1.36
N VAL A 235 22.67 22.03 1.80
CA VAL A 235 23.80 21.10 1.81
C VAL A 235 23.32 19.84 1.11
N ILE A 236 24.04 19.37 0.09
CA ILE A 236 23.73 18.09 -0.55
C ILE A 236 24.93 17.15 -0.42
N ALA A 237 24.65 15.87 -0.27
CA ALA A 237 25.68 14.85 -0.19
C ALA A 237 25.15 13.52 -0.78
N ARG A 238 25.91 12.94 -1.72
CA ARG A 238 25.60 11.66 -2.34
C ARG A 238 26.73 10.68 -2.04
N HIS A 239 26.38 9.54 -1.44
CA HIS A 239 27.32 8.49 -1.06
C HIS A 239 28.51 9.07 -0.27
N ASN A 240 28.20 9.69 0.88
CA ASN A 240 29.20 10.43 1.67
C ASN A 240 29.02 10.28 3.18
N LEU A 241 27.78 10.36 3.70
CA LEU A 241 27.53 10.35 5.15
C LEU A 241 28.02 9.05 5.81
N GLU A 242 27.91 7.93 5.10
CA GLU A 242 28.31 6.58 5.51
C GLU A 242 29.83 6.43 5.73
N HIS A 243 30.63 7.35 5.22
CA HIS A 243 32.09 7.35 5.41
C HIS A 243 32.55 8.15 6.64
N TYR A 244 31.68 8.91 7.31
CA TYR A 244 32.09 9.66 8.51
C TYR A 244 32.03 8.78 9.75
N ILE A 245 33.14 8.78 10.50
CA ILE A 245 33.21 8.09 11.80
C ILE A 245 32.09 8.56 12.75
N ASP A 246 31.79 9.86 12.76
CA ASP A 246 30.73 10.47 13.57
C ASP A 246 29.70 11.19 12.68
N PRO A 247 28.63 10.50 12.23
CA PRO A 247 27.62 11.10 11.38
C PRO A 247 26.77 12.14 12.13
N LEU A 248 26.66 12.07 13.47
CA LEU A 248 25.95 13.09 14.25
C LEU A 248 26.68 14.42 14.23
N LYS A 249 27.99 14.41 14.53
CA LYS A 249 28.84 15.60 14.41
C LYS A 249 28.78 16.20 13.00
N THR A 250 28.79 15.35 11.98
CA THR A 250 28.70 15.77 10.58
C THR A 250 27.38 16.49 10.29
N LEU A 251 26.25 15.89 10.70
CA LEU A 251 24.93 16.52 10.57
C LEU A 251 24.80 17.81 11.38
N GLU A 252 25.44 17.91 12.56
CA GLU A 252 25.50 19.14 13.34
C GLU A 252 26.26 20.25 12.60
N GLU A 253 27.38 19.92 11.94
CA GLU A 253 28.15 20.88 11.15
C GLU A 253 27.37 21.35 9.92
N TRP A 254 26.69 20.44 9.21
CA TRP A 254 25.79 20.80 8.11
C TRP A 254 24.63 21.66 8.59
N THR A 255 24.07 21.33 9.76
CA THR A 255 23.06 22.16 10.43
C THR A 255 23.61 23.53 10.77
N ARG A 256 24.86 23.67 11.22
CA ARG A 256 25.47 24.96 11.59
C ARG A 256 25.51 25.91 10.39
N VAL A 257 26.02 25.45 9.25
CA VAL A 257 26.19 26.28 8.05
C VAL A 257 24.87 26.64 7.38
N LEU A 258 23.80 25.86 7.59
CA LEU A 258 22.49 26.14 7.01
C LEU A 258 21.74 27.31 7.67
N LYS A 259 21.06 28.12 6.88
CA LYS A 259 20.05 29.09 7.36
C LYS A 259 18.88 28.35 8.03
N PRO A 260 18.14 28.98 8.96
CA PRO A 260 16.82 28.49 9.35
C PRO A 260 15.93 28.30 8.11
N GLY A 261 15.31 27.13 7.97
CA GLY A 261 14.55 26.72 6.77
C GLY A 261 15.42 26.15 5.64
N GLY A 262 16.75 26.18 5.78
CA GLY A 262 17.68 25.53 4.86
C GLY A 262 17.59 24.01 4.92
N VAL A 263 18.03 23.34 3.86
CA VAL A 263 17.79 21.91 3.66
C VAL A 263 19.07 21.10 3.44
N ILE A 264 19.10 19.91 4.02
CA ILE A 264 20.08 18.86 3.73
C ILE A 264 19.42 17.87 2.78
N GLY A 265 20.04 17.63 1.63
CA GLY A 265 19.67 16.56 0.72
C GLY A 265 20.68 15.43 0.78
N LEU A 266 20.23 14.23 1.12
CA LEU A 266 21.09 13.05 1.23
C LEU A 266 20.66 11.99 0.25
N VAL A 267 21.66 11.32 -0.34
CA VAL A 267 21.50 10.03 -1.02
C VAL A 267 22.48 9.06 -0.40
N LEU A 268 21.96 7.92 0.07
CA LEU A 268 22.74 6.90 0.76
C LEU A 268 22.49 5.52 0.14
N PRO A 269 23.48 4.62 0.18
CA PRO A 269 23.26 3.21 -0.08
C PRO A 269 22.19 2.64 0.86
N ASP A 270 21.29 1.80 0.36
CA ASP A 270 20.24 1.17 1.15
C ASP A 270 20.66 -0.21 1.67
N ASP A 271 20.99 -0.31 2.95
CA ASP A 271 21.43 -1.57 3.58
C ASP A 271 20.29 -2.58 3.75
N GLU A 272 19.02 -2.15 3.62
CA GLU A 272 17.90 -3.10 3.50
C GLU A 272 17.91 -3.83 2.14
N ALA A 273 18.59 -3.28 1.13
CA ALA A 273 18.64 -3.86 -0.20
C ALA A 273 19.82 -4.82 -0.42
N PHE A 274 21.00 -4.48 0.10
CA PHE A 274 22.21 -5.28 -0.01
C PHE A 274 23.22 -4.92 1.09
N ASP A 275 24.22 -5.79 1.32
CA ASP A 275 25.29 -5.52 2.30
C ASP A 275 26.21 -4.39 1.80
N THR A 276 25.99 -3.20 2.35
CA THR A 276 26.68 -1.99 1.91
C THR A 276 28.15 -1.97 2.35
N ILE A 277 28.50 -2.59 3.48
CA ILE A 277 29.87 -2.65 4.00
C ILE A 277 30.73 -3.58 3.13
N ASN A 278 30.15 -4.70 2.72
CA ASN A 278 30.84 -5.64 1.82
C ASN A 278 30.99 -5.05 0.41
N ALA A 279 30.05 -4.19 -0.03
CA ALA A 279 30.15 -3.51 -1.31
C ALA A 279 31.23 -2.42 -1.33
N ASP A 280 31.45 -1.70 -0.23
CA ASP A 280 32.56 -0.76 -0.05
C ASP A 280 33.12 -0.82 1.38
N GLU A 281 34.32 -1.40 1.52
CA GLU A 281 35.02 -1.55 2.80
C GLU A 281 35.34 -0.22 3.50
N THR A 282 35.21 0.91 2.80
CA THR A 282 35.41 2.25 3.37
C THR A 282 34.16 2.82 4.03
N HIS A 283 33.01 2.16 3.93
CA HIS A 283 31.83 2.49 4.73
C HIS A 283 32.12 2.23 6.22
N THR A 284 31.76 3.21 7.05
CA THR A 284 31.86 3.12 8.51
C THR A 284 30.52 2.86 9.17
N HIS A 285 29.41 3.14 8.47
CA HIS A 285 28.04 2.96 8.94
C HIS A 285 27.17 2.37 7.85
N VAL A 286 26.15 1.61 8.29
CA VAL A 286 25.06 1.13 7.44
C VAL A 286 23.83 2.00 7.63
N PHE A 287 23.18 2.37 6.54
CA PHE A 287 21.98 3.18 6.58
C PHE A 287 20.80 2.48 5.90
N THR A 288 19.65 2.60 6.55
CA THR A 288 18.34 2.32 5.99
C THR A 288 17.49 3.56 6.18
N GLN A 289 16.37 3.69 5.46
CA GLN A 289 15.45 4.82 5.66
C GLN A 289 15.07 4.99 7.14
N SER A 290 14.79 3.86 7.83
CA SER A 290 14.45 3.86 9.25
C SER A 290 15.61 4.26 10.15
N SER A 291 16.83 3.77 9.89
CA SER A 291 17.99 4.08 10.73
C SER A 291 18.41 5.55 10.60
N LEU A 292 18.37 6.10 9.38
CA LEU A 292 18.65 7.53 9.14
C LEU A 292 17.63 8.42 9.85
N LYS A 293 16.34 8.11 9.74
CA LYS A 293 15.27 8.87 10.40
C LYS A 293 15.45 8.90 11.93
N ASN A 294 15.83 7.77 12.52
CA ASN A 294 16.14 7.68 13.95
C ASN A 294 17.37 8.52 14.30
N LEU A 295 18.43 8.49 13.49
CA LEU A 295 19.62 9.33 13.69
C LEU A 295 19.27 10.82 13.68
N VAL A 296 18.53 11.27 12.65
CA VAL A 296 18.09 12.67 12.51
C VAL A 296 17.21 13.09 13.69
N SER A 297 16.37 12.20 14.23
CA SER A 297 15.50 12.50 15.38
C SER A 297 16.26 12.84 16.67
N LEU A 298 17.55 12.50 16.76
CA LEU A 298 18.41 12.89 17.88
C LEU A 298 18.81 14.37 17.82
N LEU A 299 18.64 15.03 16.67
CA LEU A 299 19.02 16.42 16.44
C LEU A 299 17.77 17.32 16.45
N PRO A 300 17.54 18.11 17.52
CA PRO A 300 16.26 18.81 17.73
C PRO A 300 15.98 19.95 16.74
N ARG A 301 16.94 20.32 15.90
CA ARG A 301 16.82 21.37 14.87
C ARG A 301 16.66 20.81 13.46
N LEU A 302 16.59 19.49 13.31
CA LEU A 302 16.41 18.84 12.02
C LEU A 302 15.08 18.08 11.99
N CYS A 303 14.43 18.09 10.84
CA CYS A 303 13.20 17.34 10.60
C CYS A 303 13.24 16.75 9.19
N VAL A 304 12.97 15.45 9.04
CA VAL A 304 12.86 14.82 7.73
C VAL A 304 11.58 15.32 7.03
N VAL A 305 11.74 15.93 5.87
CA VAL A 305 10.67 16.48 5.03
C VAL A 305 10.10 15.43 4.08
N GLU A 306 10.97 14.67 3.42
CA GLU A 306 10.60 13.62 2.46
C GLU A 306 11.70 12.57 2.43
N GLU A 307 11.32 11.31 2.21
CA GLU A 307 12.26 10.20 2.01
C GLU A 307 11.67 9.20 0.99
N GLY A 308 12.54 8.61 0.19
CA GLY A 308 12.13 7.67 -0.84
C GLY A 308 13.30 6.94 -1.49
N VAL A 309 12.97 6.03 -2.40
CA VAL A 309 13.97 5.28 -3.16
C VAL A 309 14.46 6.14 -4.33
N CYS A 310 15.78 6.22 -4.51
CA CYS A 310 16.41 6.79 -5.70
C CYS A 310 16.55 5.72 -6.78
N VAL A 311 17.27 4.66 -6.43
CA VAL A 311 17.55 3.54 -7.31
C VAL A 311 17.09 2.27 -6.61
N PRO A 312 16.09 1.54 -7.16
CA PRO A 312 15.58 0.32 -6.55
C PRO A 312 16.68 -0.71 -6.28
N ASN A 313 16.68 -1.25 -5.06
CA ASN A 313 17.69 -2.19 -4.55
C ASN A 313 19.13 -1.63 -4.50
N TRP A 314 19.29 -0.31 -4.43
CA TRP A 314 20.61 0.32 -4.39
C TRP A 314 20.68 1.52 -3.44
N SER A 315 19.82 2.52 -3.61
CA SER A 315 19.94 3.76 -2.84
C SER A 315 18.60 4.42 -2.57
N PHE A 316 18.58 5.18 -1.47
CA PHE A 316 17.46 5.99 -1.05
C PHE A 316 17.91 7.43 -0.80
N TYR A 317 16.95 8.35 -0.80
CA TYR A 317 17.19 9.74 -0.43
C TYR A 317 16.41 10.15 0.81
N ALA A 318 16.92 11.20 1.47
CA ALA A 318 16.21 11.94 2.49
C ALA A 318 16.44 13.43 2.33
N ILE A 319 15.36 14.19 2.46
CA ILE A 319 15.35 15.65 2.48
C ILE A 319 15.09 16.07 3.92
N ILE A 320 16.00 16.84 4.51
CA ILE A 320 15.98 17.19 5.93
C ILE A 320 16.02 18.71 6.07
N GLU A 321 15.04 19.31 6.71
CA GLU A 321 14.98 20.74 6.93
C GLU A 321 15.57 21.13 8.29
N LYS A 322 16.35 22.20 8.31
CA LYS A 322 16.74 22.90 9.53
C LYS A 322 15.56 23.73 10.05
N THR A 323 14.88 23.22 11.06
CA THR A 323 13.70 23.83 11.65
C THR A 323 14.04 24.62 12.92
N GLY A 324 13.18 25.59 13.26
CA GLY A 324 13.19 26.23 14.59
C GLY A 324 12.52 25.39 15.69
N SER A 325 11.86 24.29 15.32
CA SER A 325 11.10 23.41 16.22
C SER A 325 11.02 21.99 15.63
N PRO A 326 11.19 20.91 16.43
CA PRO A 326 11.31 19.53 15.93
C PRO A 326 10.14 18.98 15.12
N SER A 327 8.96 19.62 15.12
CA SER A 327 7.69 19.01 14.69
C SER A 327 6.97 19.70 13.52
N LYS A 328 7.55 20.72 12.88
CA LYS A 328 6.93 21.39 11.73
C LYS A 328 7.95 21.73 10.65
N THR A 329 7.81 21.10 9.50
CA THR A 329 8.52 21.45 8.26
C THR A 329 7.79 22.58 7.54
N GLN A 330 8.54 23.44 6.85
CA GLN A 330 8.03 24.51 6.00
C GLN A 330 8.54 24.38 4.57
N TYR A 331 9.53 23.53 4.33
CA TYR A 331 10.13 23.38 3.02
C TYR A 331 9.17 22.71 2.02
N PRO A 332 8.78 23.37 0.92
CA PRO A 332 7.74 22.88 0.01
C PRO A 332 8.30 21.89 -1.01
N TYR A 333 8.93 20.81 -0.56
CA TYR A 333 9.65 19.85 -1.42
C TYR A 333 8.79 19.34 -2.57
N ARG A 334 7.58 18.85 -2.29
CA ARG A 334 6.68 18.30 -3.31
C ARG A 334 6.28 19.32 -4.37
N GLN A 335 6.02 20.56 -3.99
CA GLN A 335 5.68 21.63 -4.95
C GLN A 335 6.85 21.90 -5.90
N LYS A 336 8.08 21.91 -5.38
CA LYS A 336 9.29 22.10 -6.17
C LYS A 336 9.60 20.92 -7.09
N VAL A 337 9.31 19.69 -6.64
CA VAL A 337 9.37 18.48 -7.51
C VAL A 337 8.39 18.62 -8.67
N LEU A 338 7.15 19.07 -8.42
CA LEU A 338 6.17 19.30 -9.47
C LEU A 338 6.64 20.36 -10.47
N GLN A 339 7.23 21.45 -10.00
CA GLN A 339 7.83 22.48 -10.85
C GLN A 339 8.95 21.92 -11.73
N LEU A 340 9.87 21.14 -11.17
CA LEU A 340 10.95 20.49 -11.93
C LEU A 340 10.39 19.58 -13.05
N LYS A 341 9.39 18.76 -12.73
CA LYS A 341 8.74 17.89 -13.72
C LYS A 341 8.00 18.69 -14.79
N ALA A 342 7.35 19.79 -14.41
CA ALA A 342 6.71 20.70 -15.35
C ALA A 342 7.75 21.33 -16.29
N GLU A 343 8.94 21.72 -15.80
CA GLU A 343 10.04 22.22 -16.63
C GLU A 343 10.56 21.17 -17.61
N GLN A 344 10.72 19.92 -17.17
CA GLN A 344 11.10 18.80 -18.03
C GLN A 344 10.07 18.55 -19.14
N ALA A 345 8.78 18.47 -18.78
CA ALA A 345 7.68 18.32 -19.74
C ALA A 345 7.64 19.51 -20.72
N ARG A 346 7.86 20.74 -20.24
CA ARG A 346 7.94 21.94 -21.07
C ARG A 346 9.12 21.89 -22.05
N ALA A 347 10.29 21.46 -21.59
CA ALA A 347 11.47 21.28 -22.44
C ALA A 347 11.20 20.24 -23.54
N ARG A 348 10.60 19.09 -23.17
CA ARG A 348 10.21 18.05 -24.11
C ARG A 348 9.20 18.54 -25.15
N ALA A 349 8.15 19.25 -24.72
CA ALA A 349 7.17 19.85 -25.60
C ALA A 349 7.81 20.81 -26.62
N LYS A 350 8.69 21.69 -26.16
CA LYS A 350 9.39 22.67 -27.01
C LYS A 350 10.26 21.99 -28.07
N GLU A 351 11.00 20.96 -27.69
CA GLU A 351 11.86 20.21 -28.60
C GLU A 351 11.06 19.37 -29.61
N ALA A 352 9.97 18.74 -29.16
CA ALA A 352 9.06 18.00 -30.02
C ALA A 352 8.40 18.90 -31.07
N LEU A 353 7.92 20.08 -30.67
CA LEU A 353 7.38 21.09 -31.59
C LEU A 353 8.42 21.53 -32.65
N LYS A 354 9.66 21.79 -32.21
CA LYS A 354 10.76 22.17 -33.13
C LYS A 354 11.06 21.06 -34.15
N SER A 355 10.87 19.81 -33.75
CA SER A 355 11.18 18.63 -34.57
C SER A 355 9.97 18.10 -35.35
N GLY A 356 8.80 18.73 -35.25
CA GLY A 356 7.57 18.32 -35.94
C GLY A 356 6.89 17.06 -35.37
N MET A 357 7.24 16.65 -34.15
CA MET A 357 6.65 15.48 -33.47
C MET A 357 5.39 15.93 -32.68
N ASN A 358 4.28 16.14 -33.40
CA ASN A 358 3.06 16.74 -32.85
C ASN A 358 2.38 15.88 -31.77
N ASP A 359 2.45 14.56 -31.88
CA ASP A 359 1.99 13.57 -30.92
C ASP A 359 2.71 13.69 -29.57
N ILE A 360 4.05 13.74 -29.60
CA ILE A 360 4.89 13.92 -28.42
C ILE A 360 4.69 15.32 -27.83
N ALA A 361 4.62 16.34 -28.69
CA ALA A 361 4.36 17.71 -28.26
C ALA A 361 3.01 17.83 -27.53
N SER A 362 1.93 17.29 -28.12
CA SER A 362 0.59 17.29 -27.51
C SER A 362 0.60 16.59 -26.15
N SER A 363 1.18 15.38 -26.07
CA SER A 363 1.27 14.62 -24.83
C SER A 363 2.03 15.37 -23.72
N ALA A 364 3.18 15.96 -24.05
CA ALA A 364 4.00 16.72 -23.10
C ALA A 364 3.31 18.03 -22.65
N ILE A 365 2.55 18.70 -23.53
CA ILE A 365 1.79 19.90 -23.17
C ILE A 365 0.62 19.57 -22.24
N LYS A 366 -0.10 18.47 -22.52
CA LYS A 366 -1.16 17.97 -21.61
C LYS A 366 -0.58 17.63 -20.24
N LYS A 367 0.57 16.95 -20.20
CA LYS A 367 1.27 16.66 -18.95
C LYS A 367 1.73 17.91 -18.22
N LEU A 368 2.24 18.91 -18.94
CA LEU A 368 2.59 20.22 -18.38
C LEU A 368 1.36 20.91 -17.76
N ALA A 369 0.22 20.92 -18.45
CA ALA A 369 -1.01 21.51 -17.93
C ALA A 369 -1.51 20.84 -16.65
N GLU A 370 -1.30 19.53 -16.52
CA GLU A 370 -1.58 18.78 -15.30
C GLU A 370 -0.62 19.14 -14.15
N LEU A 371 0.68 19.24 -14.44
CA LEU A 371 1.72 19.49 -13.44
C LEU A 371 1.76 20.95 -12.95
N ASP A 372 1.41 21.90 -13.82
CA ASP A 372 1.36 23.33 -13.54
C ASP A 372 0.11 23.96 -14.20
N PRO A 373 -1.02 24.03 -13.48
CA PRO A 373 -2.26 24.63 -13.99
C PRO A 373 -2.15 26.10 -14.37
N ASN A 374 -1.12 26.81 -13.89
CA ASN A 374 -0.88 28.22 -14.17
C ASN A 374 0.14 28.42 -15.32
N ALA A 375 0.67 27.33 -15.88
CA ALA A 375 1.61 27.42 -16.98
C ALA A 375 0.97 28.14 -18.17
N GLN A 376 1.70 29.08 -18.76
CA GLN A 376 1.35 29.59 -20.08
C GLN A 376 1.63 28.48 -21.09
N LEU A 377 0.57 27.80 -21.53
CA LEU A 377 0.69 26.68 -22.43
C LEU A 377 1.03 27.17 -23.85
N PRO A 378 1.95 26.51 -24.57
CA PRO A 378 2.08 26.67 -26.01
C PRO A 378 0.80 26.14 -26.70
N ALA A 379 0.71 26.27 -28.03
CA ALA A 379 -0.46 25.96 -28.85
C ALA A 379 -1.40 24.84 -28.34
N ASP A 380 -2.72 25.01 -28.57
CA ASP A 380 -3.77 24.06 -28.15
C ASP A 380 -3.37 22.60 -28.45
N PRO A 381 -3.11 21.77 -27.40
CA PRO A 381 -2.59 20.42 -27.59
C PRO A 381 -3.56 19.52 -28.35
N GLU A 382 -4.88 19.75 -28.25
CA GLU A 382 -5.87 19.01 -29.03
C GLU A 382 -5.83 19.38 -30.51
N ALA A 383 -5.50 20.62 -30.85
CA ALA A 383 -5.35 21.04 -32.23
C ALA A 383 -4.07 20.48 -32.88
N LEU A 384 -3.01 20.23 -32.09
CA LEU A 384 -1.76 19.63 -32.57
C LEU A 384 -1.91 18.15 -32.92
N PHE A 385 -2.62 17.40 -32.06
CA PHE A 385 -2.85 15.97 -32.21
C PHE A 385 -4.16 15.58 -31.51
N PRO A 386 -5.30 15.62 -32.21
CA PRO A 386 -6.62 15.44 -31.60
C PRO A 386 -6.85 13.99 -31.20
N CYS A 387 -7.31 13.75 -29.97
CA CYS A 387 -7.64 12.40 -29.52
C CYS A 387 -8.90 11.86 -30.25
N PRO A 388 -8.81 10.75 -31.01
CA PRO A 388 -9.93 10.21 -31.78
C PRO A 388 -10.87 9.38 -30.90
N PHE A 389 -10.44 9.03 -29.70
CA PHE A 389 -11.23 8.23 -28.78
C PHE A 389 -12.10 9.16 -27.92
N PRO A 390 -13.32 8.73 -27.57
CA PRO A 390 -14.02 9.35 -26.47
C PRO A 390 -13.19 9.08 -25.22
N ILE A 391 -12.31 10.01 -24.87
CA ILE A 391 -11.71 10.04 -23.54
C ILE A 391 -12.91 10.10 -22.62
N PRO A 392 -13.06 9.16 -21.67
CA PRO A 392 -14.00 9.38 -20.61
C PRO A 392 -13.52 10.67 -19.93
N LYS A 393 -14.15 11.80 -20.29
CA LYS A 393 -14.48 12.80 -19.28
C LYS A 393 -15.04 11.96 -18.15
N PRO A 394 -14.63 12.18 -16.90
CA PRO A 394 -15.23 11.46 -15.82
C PRO A 394 -16.75 11.59 -16.01
N ASP A 395 -17.37 10.50 -16.49
CA ASP A 395 -18.75 10.15 -16.26
C ASP A 395 -18.81 9.69 -14.81
N GLN A 396 -18.15 10.43 -13.91
CA GLN A 396 -18.91 10.87 -12.80
C GLN A 396 -20.00 11.71 -13.48
N PRO A 397 -21.27 11.33 -13.41
CA PRO A 397 -22.20 12.41 -13.21
C PRO A 397 -21.51 13.30 -12.17
N VAL A 398 -21.23 14.56 -12.52
CA VAL A 398 -21.42 15.58 -11.50
C VAL A 398 -22.89 15.37 -11.18
N ILE A 399 -23.14 14.42 -10.28
CA ILE A 399 -24.35 14.44 -9.54
C ILE A 399 -24.06 15.72 -8.78
N GLU A 400 -24.62 16.82 -9.28
CA GLU A 400 -25.27 17.76 -8.40
C GLU A 400 -26.31 16.94 -7.62
N THR A 401 -25.82 16.00 -6.80
CA THR A 401 -26.57 15.50 -5.70
C THR A 401 -26.66 16.75 -4.85
N GLY A 402 -27.85 17.08 -4.39
CA GLY A 402 -27.97 17.87 -3.17
C GLY A 402 -27.31 17.16 -1.96
N ALA A 403 -26.33 16.28 -2.15
CA ALA A 403 -25.56 15.59 -1.13
C ALA A 403 -24.75 16.64 -0.37
N ARG A 404 -24.89 16.59 0.95
CA ARG A 404 -24.26 17.53 1.86
C ARG A 404 -22.84 17.10 2.27
N LEU A 405 -22.38 15.93 1.84
CA LEU A 405 -21.15 15.30 2.30
C LEU A 405 -20.48 14.49 1.18
N ARG A 406 -19.18 14.65 1.01
CA ARG A 406 -18.28 13.93 0.09
C ARG A 406 -17.27 13.11 0.88
N VAL A 407 -17.16 11.82 0.58
CA VAL A 407 -16.28 10.90 1.29
C VAL A 407 -15.40 10.15 0.29
N ALA A 408 -14.09 10.24 0.48
CA ALA A 408 -13.15 9.42 -0.27
C ALA A 408 -12.78 8.18 0.55
N MET A 409 -13.07 7.00 0.02
CA MET A 409 -12.82 5.73 0.70
C MET A 409 -11.62 5.03 0.07
N MET A 410 -10.52 4.95 0.82
CA MET A 410 -9.22 4.49 0.34
C MET A 410 -8.93 3.05 0.73
N GLU A 411 -9.76 2.10 0.31
CA GLU A 411 -9.54 0.65 0.48
C GLU A 411 -10.61 -0.14 -0.28
N TYR A 412 -10.24 -1.26 -0.91
CA TYR A 412 -11.19 -2.17 -1.54
C TYR A 412 -11.23 -3.52 -0.82
N SER A 413 -12.14 -3.65 0.13
CA SER A 413 -12.39 -4.86 0.89
C SER A 413 -13.87 -5.23 0.86
N ILE A 414 -14.19 -6.44 1.30
CA ILE A 414 -15.57 -6.91 1.43
C ILE A 414 -16.42 -5.95 2.28
N ALA A 415 -15.84 -5.42 3.36
CA ALA A 415 -16.52 -4.51 4.28
C ALA A 415 -16.70 -3.11 3.67
N THR A 416 -15.67 -2.56 3.01
CA THR A 416 -15.74 -1.20 2.46
C THR A 416 -16.76 -1.09 1.33
N LYS A 417 -17.02 -2.15 0.55
CA LYS A 417 -18.13 -2.15 -0.41
C LYS A 417 -19.50 -1.91 0.24
N ASP A 418 -19.76 -2.55 1.38
CA ASP A 418 -21.03 -2.32 2.12
C ASP A 418 -21.07 -0.94 2.76
N TRP A 419 -19.92 -0.36 3.10
CA TRP A 419 -19.82 1.01 3.59
C TRP A 419 -20.17 2.02 2.50
N ALA A 420 -19.54 1.93 1.33
CA ALA A 420 -19.88 2.76 0.17
C ALA A 420 -21.37 2.65 -0.18
N TYR A 421 -21.88 1.42 -0.25
CA TYR A 421 -23.30 1.18 -0.51
C TYR A 421 -24.19 1.90 0.51
N THR A 422 -23.90 1.74 1.81
CA THR A 422 -24.70 2.36 2.88
C THR A 422 -24.62 3.89 2.86
N LEU A 423 -23.43 4.46 2.69
CA LEU A 423 -23.21 5.90 2.63
C LEU A 423 -23.93 6.53 1.42
N ARG A 424 -23.85 5.91 0.23
CA ARG A 424 -24.61 6.38 -0.95
C ARG A 424 -26.11 6.39 -0.69
N ARG A 425 -26.63 5.38 0.01
CA ARG A 425 -28.05 5.30 0.42
C ARG A 425 -28.42 6.35 1.46
N MET A 426 -27.45 6.84 2.23
CA MET A 426 -27.59 7.98 3.13
C MET A 426 -27.50 9.35 2.42
N GLY A 427 -27.31 9.37 1.08
CA GLY A 427 -27.17 10.60 0.31
C GLY A 427 -25.80 11.25 0.41
N VAL A 428 -24.76 10.45 0.69
CA VAL A 428 -23.35 10.86 0.68
C VAL A 428 -22.76 10.56 -0.69
N ASP A 429 -21.98 11.50 -1.22
CA ASP A 429 -21.18 11.27 -2.42
C ASP A 429 -19.90 10.52 -2.05
N VAL A 430 -19.68 9.35 -2.64
CA VAL A 430 -18.61 8.42 -2.23
C VAL A 430 -17.72 8.08 -3.42
N MET A 431 -16.47 8.52 -3.35
CA MET A 431 -15.40 8.12 -4.27
C MET A 431 -14.61 6.95 -3.69
N GLU A 432 -14.63 5.80 -4.35
CA GLU A 432 -13.84 4.63 -3.98
C GLU A 432 -12.47 4.68 -4.65
N ILE A 433 -11.41 4.68 -3.84
CA ILE A 433 -10.01 4.65 -4.29
C ILE A 433 -9.41 3.31 -3.83
N PRO A 434 -9.28 2.30 -4.71
CA PRO A 434 -8.62 1.05 -4.35
C PRO A 434 -7.17 1.27 -3.87
N PHE A 435 -6.91 1.11 -2.58
CA PHE A 435 -5.61 1.47 -2.01
C PHE A 435 -4.97 0.29 -1.29
N GLY A 436 -3.74 -0.06 -1.67
CA GLY A 436 -3.00 -1.17 -1.11
C GLY A 436 -2.44 -0.88 0.29
N HIS A 437 -2.21 -1.92 1.09
CA HIS A 437 -1.70 -1.78 2.47
C HIS A 437 -0.33 -1.08 2.59
N LYS A 438 0.55 -1.24 1.58
CA LYS A 438 1.89 -0.65 1.55
C LYS A 438 2.02 0.56 0.60
N GLN A 439 0.92 0.92 -0.07
CA GLN A 439 0.93 1.97 -1.08
C GLN A 439 1.10 3.34 -0.40
N LYS A 440 1.99 4.18 -0.93
CA LYS A 440 2.06 5.62 -0.59
C LYS A 440 1.12 6.38 -1.52
N ILE A 441 0.64 7.56 -1.08
CA ILE A 441 -0.17 8.42 -1.95
C ILE A 441 0.72 8.99 -3.04
N ASP A 442 0.46 8.59 -4.29
CA ASP A 442 1.12 9.13 -5.48
C ASP A 442 0.43 10.41 -5.98
N LEU A 443 1.03 11.06 -6.98
CA LEU A 443 0.51 12.30 -7.55
C LEU A 443 -0.88 12.14 -8.17
N HIS A 444 -1.17 10.97 -8.76
CA HIS A 444 -2.48 10.67 -9.35
C HIS A 444 -3.58 10.60 -8.28
N THR A 445 -3.31 9.88 -7.20
CA THR A 445 -4.21 9.77 -6.05
C THR A 445 -4.41 11.12 -5.37
N GLU A 446 -3.33 11.89 -5.21
CA GLU A 446 -3.39 13.26 -4.69
C GLU A 446 -4.27 14.16 -5.55
N LYS A 447 -4.10 14.13 -6.88
CA LYS A 447 -4.95 14.88 -7.81
C LYS A 447 -6.41 14.47 -7.71
N LYS A 448 -6.72 13.17 -7.72
CA LYS A 448 -8.09 12.64 -7.54
C LYS A 448 -8.73 13.17 -6.25
N LEU A 449 -7.99 13.19 -5.15
CA LEU A 449 -8.47 13.73 -3.87
C LEU A 449 -8.70 15.24 -3.92
N LYS A 450 -7.80 16.00 -4.55
CA LYS A 450 -7.95 17.46 -4.72
C LYS A 450 -9.13 17.82 -5.62
N ASP A 451 -9.32 17.11 -6.72
CA ASP A 451 -10.43 17.34 -7.66
C ASP A 451 -11.78 16.99 -7.01
N PHE A 452 -11.83 15.89 -6.25
CA PHE A 452 -13.05 15.46 -5.57
C PHE A 452 -13.42 16.33 -4.37
N MET A 453 -12.42 16.88 -3.67
CA MET A 453 -12.57 17.69 -2.46
C MET A 453 -13.42 16.98 -1.38
N PRO A 454 -12.94 15.86 -0.81
CA PRO A 454 -13.68 15.14 0.22
C PRO A 454 -13.74 15.90 1.54
N ASP A 455 -14.87 15.80 2.24
CA ASP A 455 -15.00 16.26 3.64
C ASP A 455 -14.17 15.41 4.59
N PHE A 456 -13.94 14.14 4.25
CA PHE A 456 -12.94 13.29 4.90
C PHE A 456 -12.55 12.08 4.05
N VAL A 457 -11.37 11.54 4.33
CA VAL A 457 -10.89 10.26 3.79
C VAL A 457 -11.10 9.16 4.82
N VAL A 458 -11.54 7.96 4.38
CA VAL A 458 -11.75 6.82 5.29
C VAL A 458 -11.08 5.52 4.83
N THR A 459 -10.53 4.76 5.79
CA THR A 459 -10.01 3.39 5.60
C THR A 459 -10.55 2.42 6.66
N ALA A 460 -10.56 1.12 6.37
CA ALA A 460 -11.06 0.09 7.29
C ALA A 460 -10.04 -0.34 8.34
N ASN A 461 -8.79 0.07 8.21
CA ASN A 461 -7.74 -0.14 9.20
C ASN A 461 -6.78 1.05 9.19
N TYR A 462 -6.04 1.26 10.28
CA TYR A 462 -5.17 2.42 10.40
C TYR A 462 -4.02 2.36 9.38
N ARG A 463 -3.73 3.50 8.74
CA ARG A 463 -2.68 3.67 7.73
C ARG A 463 -1.86 4.93 8.03
N PRO A 464 -0.63 4.81 8.56
CA PRO A 464 0.21 5.96 8.89
C PRO A 464 0.46 6.89 7.70
N HIS A 465 0.78 6.33 6.53
CA HIS A 465 1.08 7.14 5.33
C HIS A 465 -0.14 7.91 4.81
N VAL A 466 -1.35 7.36 4.99
CA VAL A 466 -2.59 8.09 4.68
C VAL A 466 -2.80 9.19 5.72
N ALA A 467 -2.64 8.91 7.01
CA ALA A 467 -2.75 9.90 8.08
C ALA A 467 -1.80 11.09 7.89
N GLU A 468 -0.54 10.80 7.55
CA GLU A 468 0.49 11.80 7.25
C GLU A 468 0.11 12.66 6.04
N SER A 469 -0.25 12.03 4.93
CA SER A 469 -0.64 12.76 3.71
C SER A 469 -1.90 13.59 3.91
N MET A 470 -2.90 13.07 4.63
CA MET A 470 -4.13 13.80 4.93
C MET A 470 -3.89 14.99 5.85
N ALA A 471 -2.91 14.89 6.76
CA ALA A 471 -2.46 16.03 7.55
C ALA A 471 -1.85 17.12 6.67
N LEU A 472 -1.03 16.74 5.67
CA LEU A 472 -0.45 17.68 4.70
C LEU A 472 -1.52 18.35 3.82
N PHE A 473 -2.55 17.61 3.42
CA PHE A 473 -3.65 18.13 2.60
C PHE A 473 -4.71 18.87 3.42
N ASN A 474 -4.60 18.86 4.75
CA ASN A 474 -5.60 19.39 5.68
C ASN A 474 -7.01 18.75 5.48
N ILE A 475 -7.04 17.46 5.17
CA ILE A 475 -8.28 16.66 5.01
C ILE A 475 -8.42 15.75 6.24
N PRO A 476 -9.57 15.68 6.93
CA PRO A 476 -9.76 14.77 8.04
C PRO A 476 -9.57 13.30 7.63
N TYR A 477 -8.82 12.56 8.43
CA TYR A 477 -8.61 11.12 8.21
C TYR A 477 -9.42 10.30 9.21
N VAL A 478 -10.26 9.42 8.70
CA VAL A 478 -11.09 8.50 9.48
C VAL A 478 -10.57 7.08 9.30
N CYS A 479 -10.37 6.37 10.40
CA CYS A 479 -10.09 4.95 10.40
C CYS A 479 -11.19 4.25 11.18
N TRP A 480 -11.93 3.33 10.57
CA TRP A 480 -12.78 2.40 11.31
C TRP A 480 -12.14 1.01 11.32
N ALA A 481 -11.24 0.76 12.26
CA ALA A 481 -10.47 -0.47 12.37
C ALA A 481 -11.37 -1.68 12.63
N ILE A 482 -11.33 -2.65 11.71
CA ILE A 482 -12.12 -3.89 11.74
C ILE A 482 -11.28 -5.16 11.94
N ASP A 483 -9.94 -5.04 12.03
CA ASP A 483 -9.03 -6.13 12.37
C ASP A 483 -8.03 -5.68 13.44
N THR A 484 -7.49 -6.63 14.22
CA THR A 484 -6.45 -6.39 15.21
C THR A 484 -5.07 -6.53 14.56
N PHE A 485 -4.29 -5.44 14.51
CA PHE A 485 -2.90 -5.48 14.05
C PHE A 485 -1.96 -5.69 15.24
N SER A 486 -1.07 -6.68 15.14
CA SER A 486 -0.03 -6.96 16.15
C SER A 486 1.26 -6.17 15.95
N LEU A 487 1.32 -5.21 15.02
CA LEU A 487 2.57 -4.51 14.74
C LEU A 487 2.74 -3.31 15.68
N ASP A 488 3.62 -3.48 16.68
CA ASP A 488 4.00 -2.45 17.67
C ASP A 488 4.51 -1.14 17.00
N SER A 489 4.95 -1.19 15.74
CA SER A 489 5.45 -0.05 14.96
C SER A 489 4.39 1.00 14.60
N TYR A 490 3.09 0.66 14.62
CA TYR A 490 2.01 1.61 14.31
C TYR A 490 1.61 2.53 15.48
N TRP A 491 2.07 2.23 16.70
CA TRP A 491 1.58 2.85 17.94
C TRP A 491 2.52 3.93 18.46
N ARG A 492 3.05 4.76 17.56
CA ARG A 492 3.83 5.93 17.95
C ARG A 492 3.04 7.21 17.71
N ARG A 493 3.07 8.11 18.69
CA ARG A 493 2.28 9.35 18.65
C ARG A 493 2.69 10.26 17.50
N ASP A 494 3.96 10.29 17.14
CA ASP A 494 4.51 11.04 16.00
C ASP A 494 3.90 10.61 14.66
N LEU A 495 3.39 9.39 14.56
CA LEU A 495 2.80 8.85 13.33
C LEU A 495 1.29 9.07 13.22
N VAL A 496 0.65 9.74 14.19
CA VAL A 496 -0.80 10.00 14.21
C VAL A 496 -1.05 11.51 14.26
N SER A 497 -1.62 12.06 13.19
CA SER A 497 -2.00 13.48 13.16
C SER A 497 -3.18 13.77 14.08
N ASP A 498 -3.24 15.00 14.63
CA ASP A 498 -4.41 15.47 15.39
C ASP A 498 -5.70 15.50 14.52
N ASN A 499 -5.56 15.52 13.20
CA ASN A 499 -6.67 15.44 12.23
C ASN A 499 -7.14 13.98 11.97
N THR A 500 -6.65 13.02 12.76
CA THR A 500 -7.02 11.60 12.63
C THR A 500 -8.09 11.23 13.64
N HIS A 501 -9.15 10.56 13.17
CA HIS A 501 -10.25 10.01 13.95
C HIS A 501 -10.25 8.49 13.84
N ILE A 502 -10.00 7.81 14.96
CA ILE A 502 -9.90 6.36 15.03
C ILE A 502 -11.13 5.80 15.74
N PHE A 503 -11.89 5.00 15.02
CA PHE A 503 -12.93 4.12 15.55
C PHE A 503 -12.39 2.71 15.53
N HIS A 504 -12.33 2.03 16.67
CA HIS A 504 -11.75 0.69 16.77
C HIS A 504 -12.78 -0.29 17.34
N PHE A 505 -12.91 -1.45 16.70
CA PHE A 505 -13.84 -2.50 17.15
C PHE A 505 -13.44 -3.16 18.48
N SER A 506 -12.13 -3.22 18.79
CA SER A 506 -11.56 -3.57 20.10
C SER A 506 -11.47 -2.35 21.03
N LYS A 507 -11.93 -2.52 22.28
CA LYS A 507 -11.80 -1.53 23.36
C LYS A 507 -10.35 -1.39 23.82
N ILE A 508 -9.64 -2.51 23.91
CA ILE A 508 -8.23 -2.56 24.33
C ILE A 508 -7.38 -1.72 23.37
N GLU A 509 -7.55 -1.88 22.06
CA GLU A 509 -6.78 -1.12 21.07
C GLU A 509 -7.22 0.35 20.98
N ALA A 510 -8.52 0.64 21.11
CA ALA A 510 -8.98 2.03 21.22
C ALA A 510 -8.32 2.77 22.40
N GLU A 511 -8.24 2.10 23.55
CA GLU A 511 -7.59 2.65 24.74
C GLU A 511 -6.06 2.75 24.58
N ARG A 512 -5.46 1.82 23.83
CA ARG A 512 -4.05 1.87 23.49
C ARG A 512 -3.70 3.14 22.70
N PHE A 513 -4.51 3.51 21.71
CA PHE A 513 -4.35 4.77 20.98
C PHE A 513 -4.48 6.00 21.90
N ARG A 514 -5.42 5.99 22.86
CA ARG A 514 -5.55 7.09 23.83
C ARG A 514 -4.34 7.23 24.73
N LYS A 515 -3.78 6.10 25.20
CA LYS A 515 -2.60 6.08 26.09
C LYS A 515 -1.36 6.68 25.44
N ILE A 516 -1.21 6.57 24.12
CA ILE A 516 -0.12 7.23 23.39
C ILE A 516 -0.45 8.68 23.03
N GLY A 517 -1.60 9.22 23.43
CA GLY A 517 -1.96 10.64 23.25
C GLY A 517 -2.79 10.95 22.01
N VAL A 518 -3.43 9.96 21.37
CA VAL A 518 -4.41 10.22 20.30
C VAL A 518 -5.72 10.70 20.92
N LYS A 519 -6.14 11.91 20.58
CA LYS A 519 -7.33 12.56 21.16
C LYS A 519 -8.64 11.91 20.68
N ASN A 520 -8.70 11.58 19.40
CA ASN A 520 -9.93 11.13 18.73
C ASN A 520 -9.95 9.61 18.52
N ALA A 521 -9.68 8.83 19.56
CA ALA A 521 -9.77 7.37 19.51
C ALA A 521 -11.00 6.87 20.30
N LEU A 522 -11.89 6.13 19.65
CA LEU A 522 -13.17 5.67 20.20
C LEU A 522 -13.40 4.20 19.92
N TRP A 523 -14.02 3.51 20.89
CA TRP A 523 -14.53 2.17 20.65
C TRP A 523 -15.84 2.24 19.86
N LEU A 524 -15.90 1.49 18.75
CA LEU A 524 -17.09 1.37 17.91
C LEU A 524 -17.22 -0.08 17.41
N PRO A 525 -18.18 -0.87 17.93
CA PRO A 525 -18.37 -2.24 17.48
C PRO A 525 -18.85 -2.29 16.03
N LEU A 526 -18.55 -3.40 15.36
CA LEU A 526 -19.03 -3.69 14.00
C LEU A 526 -20.56 -3.71 13.91
N ALA A 527 -21.06 -3.74 12.68
CA ALA A 527 -22.48 -3.73 12.36
C ALA A 527 -22.73 -4.36 11.00
N SER A 528 -23.95 -4.85 10.78
CA SER A 528 -24.32 -5.51 9.52
C SER A 528 -25.06 -4.55 8.58
N ASN A 529 -24.88 -4.73 7.27
CA ASN A 529 -25.69 -4.07 6.25
C ASN A 529 -27.07 -4.74 6.20
N THR A 530 -28.04 -4.22 6.95
CA THR A 530 -29.38 -4.79 7.09
C THR A 530 -30.25 -4.71 5.82
N GLU A 531 -29.81 -4.01 4.76
CA GLU A 531 -30.48 -4.07 3.46
C GLU A 531 -30.08 -5.32 2.65
N ARG A 532 -28.81 -5.75 2.83
CA ARG A 532 -28.22 -6.93 2.19
C ARG A 532 -28.41 -8.19 3.03
N PHE A 533 -27.91 -8.17 4.27
CA PHE A 533 -28.09 -9.22 5.25
C PHE A 533 -29.44 -9.02 5.94
N LYS A 534 -30.44 -9.73 5.44
CA LYS A 534 -31.82 -9.69 5.90
C LYS A 534 -32.40 -11.10 5.82
N PRO A 535 -33.57 -11.36 6.41
CA PRO A 535 -34.19 -12.68 6.30
C PRO A 535 -34.54 -13.00 4.85
N PHE A 536 -34.02 -14.12 4.33
CA PHE A 536 -34.42 -14.68 3.05
C PHE A 536 -35.40 -15.85 3.25
N PRO A 537 -36.26 -16.14 2.26
CA PRO A 537 -36.95 -17.43 2.19
C PRO A 537 -35.94 -18.57 2.22
N GLU A 538 -36.35 -19.73 2.75
CA GLU A 538 -35.50 -20.92 2.72
C GLU A 538 -35.16 -21.29 1.26
N ASN A 539 -33.87 -21.35 0.95
CA ASN A 539 -33.37 -21.78 -0.34
C ASN A 539 -32.96 -23.27 -0.25
N PRO A 540 -33.60 -24.18 -0.99
CA PRO A 540 -33.27 -25.62 -0.97
C PRO A 540 -31.81 -25.93 -1.30
N ASP A 541 -31.15 -25.11 -2.12
CA ASP A 541 -29.75 -25.32 -2.51
C ASP A 541 -28.78 -25.09 -1.34
N PHE A 542 -29.14 -24.17 -0.45
CA PHE A 542 -28.35 -23.78 0.72
C PHE A 542 -28.88 -24.35 2.05
N ALA A 543 -30.06 -24.97 2.06
CA ALA A 543 -30.69 -25.50 3.25
C ALA A 543 -29.83 -26.61 3.90
N CYS A 544 -29.54 -26.44 5.20
CA CYS A 544 -28.83 -27.44 5.99
C CYS A 544 -29.17 -27.37 7.48
N ASP A 545 -28.85 -28.46 8.19
CA ASP A 545 -29.08 -28.55 9.63
C ASP A 545 -28.06 -27.73 10.43
N ILE A 546 -26.79 -27.79 10.04
CA ILE A 546 -25.69 -27.07 10.70
C ILE A 546 -24.78 -26.54 9.60
N SER A 547 -24.44 -25.25 9.65
CA SER A 547 -23.49 -24.60 8.75
C SER A 547 -22.29 -24.04 9.46
N PHE A 548 -21.14 -24.05 8.79
CA PHE A 548 -20.01 -23.19 9.09
C PHE A 548 -19.52 -22.54 7.80
N VAL A 549 -19.32 -21.21 7.83
CA VAL A 549 -18.78 -20.46 6.70
C VAL A 549 -17.52 -19.72 7.10
N GLY A 550 -16.38 -20.15 6.56
CA GLY A 550 -15.07 -19.53 6.82
C GLY A 550 -13.92 -20.42 6.35
N ALA A 551 -12.72 -19.85 6.32
CA ALA A 551 -11.50 -20.58 5.99
C ALA A 551 -11.09 -21.55 7.13
N THR A 552 -10.42 -22.64 6.76
CA THR A 552 -9.74 -23.53 7.72
C THR A 552 -8.63 -22.78 8.47
N ALA A 553 -7.94 -21.89 7.76
CA ALA A 553 -6.63 -21.33 8.13
C ALA A 553 -5.51 -22.39 8.16
N THR A 554 -5.63 -23.46 7.37
CA THR A 554 -4.59 -24.51 7.26
C THR A 554 -3.31 -24.01 6.61
N VAL A 555 -3.41 -23.16 5.58
CA VAL A 555 -2.28 -22.42 5.03
C VAL A 555 -2.30 -21.02 5.66
N ASN A 556 -1.26 -20.69 6.42
CA ASN A 556 -1.16 -19.46 7.21
C ASN A 556 0.31 -19.05 7.41
N GLY A 557 0.55 -17.94 8.12
CA GLY A 557 1.92 -17.46 8.37
C GLY A 557 2.81 -18.47 9.10
N TYR A 558 2.24 -19.38 9.90
CA TYR A 558 3.01 -20.42 10.60
C TYR A 558 3.49 -21.50 9.63
N THR A 559 2.65 -21.93 8.67
CA THR A 559 3.11 -22.89 7.66
C THR A 559 4.24 -22.34 6.81
N ASP A 560 4.22 -21.04 6.49
CA ASP A 560 5.28 -20.36 5.76
C ASP A 560 6.58 -20.28 6.57
N ILE A 561 6.48 -19.89 7.83
CA ILE A 561 7.63 -19.89 8.76
C ILE A 561 8.22 -21.30 8.87
N MET A 562 7.40 -22.32 9.07
CA MET A 562 7.86 -23.70 9.20
C MET A 562 8.49 -24.23 7.92
N ALA A 563 8.04 -23.79 6.74
CA ALA A 563 8.68 -24.14 5.47
C ALA A 563 10.09 -23.54 5.38
N ARG A 564 10.26 -22.25 5.70
CA ARG A 564 11.57 -21.58 5.72
C ARG A 564 12.54 -22.21 6.72
N LEU A 565 12.07 -22.50 7.94
CA LEU A 565 12.88 -23.17 8.96
C LEU A 565 13.32 -24.57 8.50
N ARG A 566 12.44 -25.32 7.81
CA ARG A 566 12.79 -26.62 7.24
C ARG A 566 13.83 -26.53 6.12
N GLU A 567 13.79 -25.50 5.28
CA GLU A 567 14.81 -25.27 4.26
C GLU A 567 16.17 -24.98 4.90
N LYS A 568 16.23 -24.10 5.90
CA LYS A 568 17.45 -23.83 6.67
C LYS A 568 18.02 -25.10 7.33
N LEU A 569 17.17 -25.91 7.97
CA LEU A 569 17.60 -27.20 8.55
C LEU A 569 18.23 -28.15 7.52
N LYS A 570 17.76 -28.12 6.26
CA LYS A 570 18.31 -28.94 5.16
C LYS A 570 19.54 -28.32 4.51
N SER A 571 19.79 -27.02 4.69
CA SER A 571 20.92 -26.33 4.09
C SER A 571 22.25 -26.88 4.61
N ARG A 572 23.23 -26.95 3.70
CA ARG A 572 24.63 -27.25 4.03
C ARG A 572 25.38 -26.02 4.54
N GLU A 573 24.85 -24.82 4.29
CA GLU A 573 25.41 -23.54 4.71
C GLU A 573 25.08 -23.23 6.18
N SER A 574 23.96 -23.76 6.69
CA SER A 574 23.58 -23.63 8.10
C SER A 574 24.46 -24.48 9.00
N ASP A 575 25.13 -23.80 9.94
CA ASP A 575 25.99 -24.44 10.94
C ASP A 575 25.19 -25.15 12.06
N VAL A 576 25.91 -25.75 13.00
CA VAL A 576 25.31 -26.52 14.11
C VAL A 576 24.54 -25.62 15.08
N ASP A 577 24.98 -24.39 15.28
CA ASP A 577 24.39 -23.46 16.23
C ASP A 577 23.07 -22.90 15.68
N GLU A 578 23.04 -22.51 14.40
CA GLU A 578 21.80 -22.11 13.71
C GLU A 578 20.77 -23.25 13.74
N LYS A 579 21.19 -24.49 13.46
CA LYS A 579 20.29 -25.66 13.52
C LYS A 579 19.74 -25.91 14.91
N ASN A 580 20.57 -25.81 15.94
CA ASN A 580 20.15 -25.95 17.33
C ASN A 580 19.17 -24.84 17.74
N GLU A 581 19.38 -23.61 17.29
CA GLU A 581 18.45 -22.50 17.50
C GLU A 581 17.09 -22.77 16.85
N ILE A 582 17.07 -23.23 15.59
CA ILE A 582 15.82 -23.60 14.92
C ILE A 582 15.06 -24.66 15.72
N PHE A 583 15.74 -25.68 16.26
CA PHE A 583 15.09 -26.67 17.13
C PHE A 583 14.51 -26.07 18.41
N ARG A 584 15.20 -25.11 19.04
CA ARG A 584 14.65 -24.37 20.20
C ARG A 584 13.41 -23.59 19.82
N LEU A 585 13.41 -22.93 18.66
CA LEU A 585 12.28 -22.16 18.17
C LEU A 585 11.06 -23.04 17.87
N ILE A 586 11.26 -24.17 17.19
CA ILE A 586 10.19 -25.16 16.94
C ILE A 586 9.62 -25.67 18.27
N ARG A 587 10.46 -25.95 19.26
CA ARG A 587 10.03 -26.34 20.61
C ARG A 587 9.24 -25.22 21.31
N ALA A 588 9.68 -23.98 21.18
CA ALA A 588 8.97 -22.82 21.75
C ALA A 588 7.57 -22.69 21.12
N PHE A 589 7.47 -22.80 19.79
CA PHE A 589 6.19 -22.81 19.10
C PHE A 589 5.27 -23.94 19.59
N GLY A 590 5.78 -25.17 19.68
CA GLY A 590 5.01 -26.29 20.24
C GLY A 590 4.52 -26.02 21.65
N THR A 591 5.39 -25.48 22.51
CA THR A 591 5.04 -25.13 23.91
C THR A 591 3.94 -24.06 23.97
N ILE A 592 3.99 -23.05 23.09
CA ILE A 592 2.97 -22.00 23.02
C ILE A 592 1.64 -22.60 22.54
N ILE A 593 1.67 -23.46 21.53
CA ILE A 593 0.48 -24.13 20.98
C ILE A 593 -0.16 -25.03 22.05
N ASP A 594 0.63 -25.83 22.75
CA ASP A 594 0.15 -26.76 23.78
C ASP A 594 -0.50 -26.05 24.98
N ARG A 595 -0.10 -24.80 25.26
CA ARG A 595 -0.75 -23.95 26.28
C ARG A 595 -2.15 -23.46 25.88
N HIS A 596 -2.52 -23.54 24.60
CA HIS A 596 -3.79 -23.03 24.08
C HIS A 596 -4.63 -24.12 23.41
N THR A 597 -4.79 -25.24 24.11
CA THR A 597 -5.65 -26.36 23.69
C THR A 597 -7.10 -26.17 24.11
N ASP A 598 -7.40 -25.14 24.91
CA ASP A 598 -8.76 -24.76 25.32
C ASP A 598 -9.02 -23.28 24.99
N VAL A 599 -10.24 -22.97 24.54
CA VAL A 599 -10.68 -21.61 24.18
C VAL A 599 -10.74 -20.67 25.38
N SER A 600 -10.68 -21.21 26.60
CA SER A 600 -10.58 -20.45 27.85
C SER A 600 -9.20 -19.80 28.07
N ALA A 601 -8.16 -20.29 27.38
CA ALA A 601 -6.81 -19.76 27.47
C ALA A 601 -6.74 -18.33 26.87
N GLN A 602 -6.22 -17.39 27.65
CA GLN A 602 -6.05 -16.01 27.20
C GLN A 602 -4.78 -15.86 26.37
N TRP A 603 -4.93 -15.44 25.11
CA TRP A 603 -3.79 -15.14 24.24
C TRP A 603 -3.13 -13.82 24.65
N ARG A 604 -1.88 -13.89 25.10
CA ARG A 604 -1.11 -12.72 25.55
C ARG A 604 0.29 -12.74 24.93
N PRO A 605 0.48 -12.17 23.72
CA PRO A 605 1.74 -12.19 23.00
C PRO A 605 2.96 -11.73 23.82
N SER A 606 2.78 -10.71 24.66
CA SER A 606 3.82 -10.19 25.54
C SER A 606 4.43 -11.24 26.48
N GLU A 607 3.66 -12.26 26.87
CA GLU A 607 4.12 -13.35 27.73
C GLU A 607 5.04 -14.34 26.99
N TYR A 608 5.02 -14.35 25.65
CA TYR A 608 5.78 -15.27 24.81
C TYR A 608 6.99 -14.61 24.10
N LYS A 609 7.11 -13.28 24.17
CA LYS A 609 8.21 -12.54 23.50
C LYS A 609 9.59 -13.04 23.93
N LYS A 610 9.74 -13.54 25.16
CA LYS A 610 11.01 -14.08 25.67
C LYS A 610 11.34 -15.43 25.05
N GLU A 611 10.35 -16.29 24.87
CA GLU A 611 10.47 -17.63 24.30
C GLU A 611 10.86 -17.62 22.82
N ILE A 612 10.58 -16.52 22.11
CA ILE A 612 10.91 -16.33 20.69
C ILE A 612 11.97 -15.26 20.43
N LYS A 613 12.65 -14.77 21.48
CA LYS A 613 13.63 -13.67 21.37
C LYS A 613 14.76 -14.01 20.38
N ASP A 614 15.18 -15.26 20.36
CA ASP A 614 16.26 -15.75 19.51
C ASP A 614 15.80 -16.02 18.06
N ALA A 615 14.49 -15.89 17.76
CA ALA A 615 13.99 -16.08 16.42
C ALA A 615 14.53 -15.03 15.41
N ILE A 616 15.04 -13.90 15.90
CA ILE A 616 15.58 -12.81 15.09
C ILE A 616 16.80 -13.27 14.26
N TYR A 617 17.60 -14.23 14.73
CA TYR A 617 18.75 -14.71 13.95
C TYR A 617 18.31 -15.63 12.80
N SER A 618 17.42 -16.57 13.10
CA SER A 618 16.92 -17.53 12.10
C SER A 618 15.87 -16.94 11.13
N LEU A 619 15.15 -15.88 11.54
CA LEU A 619 14.05 -15.22 10.82
C LEU A 619 14.17 -13.68 10.86
N ALA A 620 15.35 -13.12 10.55
CA ALA A 620 15.66 -11.69 10.69
C ALA A 620 14.64 -10.74 10.04
N GLU A 621 14.01 -11.18 8.94
CA GLU A 621 12.99 -10.44 8.19
C GLU A 621 11.65 -10.28 8.95
N LEU A 622 11.44 -10.99 10.05
CA LEU A 622 10.17 -11.02 10.78
C LEU A 622 10.31 -10.47 12.19
N SER A 623 9.41 -9.57 12.56
CA SER A 623 9.31 -9.10 13.94
C SER A 623 8.79 -10.23 14.87
N PRO A 624 9.14 -10.20 16.17
CA PRO A 624 8.58 -11.13 17.15
C PRO A 624 7.05 -11.18 17.14
N ASP A 625 6.39 -10.04 16.91
CA ASP A 625 4.93 -9.97 16.87
C ASP A 625 4.34 -10.60 15.61
N ALA A 626 5.03 -10.51 14.46
CA ALA A 626 4.64 -11.24 13.25
C ALA A 626 4.75 -12.76 13.45
N ILE A 627 5.80 -13.21 14.14
CA ILE A 627 6.00 -14.62 14.49
C ILE A 627 4.89 -15.09 15.45
N LEU A 628 4.59 -14.35 16.50
CA LEU A 628 3.51 -14.70 17.43
C LEU A 628 2.15 -14.68 16.74
N PHE A 629 1.89 -13.72 15.85
CA PHE A 629 0.66 -13.69 15.06
C PHE A 629 0.49 -14.97 14.24
N ALA A 630 1.55 -15.39 13.54
CA ALA A 630 1.58 -16.66 12.80
C ALA A 630 1.31 -17.88 13.71
N VAL A 631 2.00 -17.97 14.86
CA VAL A 631 1.73 -19.04 15.85
C VAL A 631 0.27 -18.99 16.32
N GLY A 632 -0.29 -17.81 16.53
CA GLY A 632 -1.70 -17.62 16.89
C GLY A 632 -2.68 -18.08 15.81
N ASP A 633 -2.34 -17.93 14.53
CA ASP A 633 -3.11 -18.50 13.41
C ASP A 633 -3.10 -20.03 13.45
N GLN A 634 -1.95 -20.65 13.78
CA GLN A 634 -1.87 -22.10 13.93
C GLN A 634 -2.75 -22.61 15.09
N VAL A 635 -2.70 -21.93 16.23
CA VAL A 635 -3.58 -22.26 17.37
C VAL A 635 -5.05 -22.13 16.97
N THR A 636 -5.39 -21.05 16.28
CA THR A 636 -6.74 -20.80 15.77
C THR A 636 -7.20 -21.92 14.82
N SER A 637 -6.32 -22.37 13.92
CA SER A 637 -6.60 -23.50 13.01
C SER A 637 -6.86 -24.79 13.78
N SER A 638 -6.05 -25.10 14.80
CA SER A 638 -6.20 -26.32 15.61
C SER A 638 -7.52 -26.32 16.40
N LEU A 639 -7.83 -25.24 17.13
CA LEU A 639 -9.07 -25.13 17.90
C LEU A 639 -10.32 -25.25 17.01
N ARG A 640 -10.29 -24.62 15.83
CA ARG A 640 -11.37 -24.74 14.84
C ARG A 640 -11.50 -26.17 14.33
N ALA A 641 -10.39 -26.82 14.03
CA ALA A 641 -10.37 -28.21 13.58
C ALA A 641 -11.06 -29.15 14.58
N ASP A 642 -10.84 -28.94 15.89
CA ASP A 642 -11.46 -29.75 16.95
C ASP A 642 -12.98 -29.56 17.00
N ILE A 643 -13.45 -28.31 16.92
CA ILE A 643 -14.88 -27.97 16.89
C ILE A 643 -15.56 -28.56 15.64
N ILE A 644 -14.95 -28.40 14.46
CA ILE A 644 -15.52 -28.95 13.22
C ILE A 644 -15.49 -30.49 13.26
N SER A 645 -14.44 -31.09 13.80
CA SER A 645 -14.35 -32.55 13.94
C SER A 645 -15.43 -33.10 14.88
N SER A 646 -15.80 -32.41 15.96
CA SER A 646 -16.86 -32.85 16.88
C SER A 646 -18.26 -32.70 16.28
N LEU A 647 -18.46 -31.73 15.38
CA LEU A 647 -19.71 -31.48 14.66
C LEU A 647 -19.87 -32.32 13.39
N SER A 648 -18.77 -32.84 12.83
CA SER A 648 -18.78 -33.65 11.59
C SER A 648 -19.75 -34.84 11.63
N PRO A 649 -19.84 -35.63 12.73
CA PRO A 649 -20.82 -36.73 12.82
C PRO A 649 -22.29 -36.29 12.78
N LEU A 650 -22.58 -35.00 12.97
CA LEU A 650 -23.92 -34.43 12.86
C LEU A 650 -24.26 -33.94 11.45
N GLY A 651 -23.35 -34.12 10.48
CA GLY A 651 -23.60 -33.74 9.09
C GLY A 651 -23.47 -32.24 8.81
N ILE A 652 -22.52 -31.57 9.44
CA ILE A 652 -22.25 -30.14 9.23
C ILE A 652 -21.85 -29.85 7.77
N ASP A 653 -22.44 -28.79 7.21
CA ASP A 653 -22.11 -28.26 5.89
C ASP A 653 -21.04 -27.16 6.03
N LEU A 654 -19.97 -27.26 5.23
CA LEU A 654 -18.77 -26.43 5.32
C LEU A 654 -18.58 -25.63 4.02
N TRP A 655 -18.65 -24.30 4.12
CA TRP A 655 -18.31 -23.38 3.03
C TRP A 655 -16.98 -22.68 3.32
N GLY A 656 -16.07 -22.70 2.35
CA GLY A 656 -14.74 -22.11 2.47
C GLY A 656 -13.70 -22.75 1.55
N ASP A 657 -12.45 -22.71 1.98
CA ASP A 657 -11.33 -23.29 1.24
C ASP A 657 -11.43 -24.82 1.08
N ASN A 658 -10.66 -25.36 0.15
CA ASN A 658 -10.68 -26.77 -0.25
C ASN A 658 -10.21 -27.73 0.85
N TRP A 659 -9.53 -27.24 1.89
CA TRP A 659 -9.06 -28.07 3.01
C TRP A 659 -10.20 -28.64 3.85
N TRP A 660 -11.39 -28.05 3.80
CA TRP A 660 -12.59 -28.64 4.42
C TRP A 660 -12.94 -30.03 3.87
N SER A 661 -12.50 -30.37 2.65
CA SER A 661 -12.73 -31.70 2.06
C SER A 661 -12.18 -32.85 2.92
N ALA A 662 -11.14 -32.62 3.75
CA ALA A 662 -10.59 -33.62 4.66
C ALA A 662 -11.60 -34.12 5.72
N TYR A 663 -12.62 -33.33 6.05
CA TYR A 663 -13.63 -33.67 7.05
C TYR A 663 -14.81 -34.48 6.49
N THR A 664 -14.87 -34.68 5.17
CA THR A 664 -15.92 -35.49 4.52
C THR A 664 -15.88 -36.93 5.01
N SER A 665 -14.68 -37.48 5.21
CA SER A 665 -14.45 -38.81 5.82
C SER A 665 -15.00 -38.94 7.24
N LYS A 666 -15.23 -37.81 7.93
CA LYS A 666 -15.77 -37.74 9.31
C LYS A 666 -17.27 -37.43 9.36
N GLY A 667 -17.93 -37.31 8.21
CA GLY A 667 -19.37 -37.06 8.09
C GLY A 667 -19.75 -35.61 7.74
N ALA A 668 -18.80 -34.68 7.61
CA ALA A 668 -19.09 -33.32 7.13
C ALA A 668 -19.39 -33.29 5.63
N LYS A 669 -20.04 -32.23 5.15
CA LYS A 669 -20.29 -31.99 3.73
C LYS A 669 -19.57 -30.73 3.28
N TYR A 670 -18.59 -30.89 2.40
CA TYR A 670 -17.92 -29.73 1.80
C TYR A 670 -18.78 -29.15 0.67
N ARG A 671 -19.08 -27.85 0.75
CA ARG A 671 -19.96 -27.13 -0.19
C ARG A 671 -19.21 -26.21 -1.16
N GLY A 672 -17.88 -26.10 -1.05
CA GLY A 672 -17.10 -25.19 -1.88
C GLY A 672 -16.91 -23.80 -1.25
N PRO A 673 -16.28 -22.85 -1.97
CA PRO A 673 -16.27 -21.44 -1.59
C PRO A 673 -17.69 -20.84 -1.66
N SER A 674 -17.89 -19.67 -1.04
CA SER A 674 -19.15 -18.92 -1.14
C SER A 674 -18.89 -17.42 -1.37
N ASN A 675 -19.82 -16.76 -2.05
CA ASN A 675 -19.78 -15.32 -2.28
C ASN A 675 -20.35 -14.55 -1.10
N TYR A 676 -19.57 -13.61 -0.54
CA TYR A 676 -19.98 -12.83 0.63
C TYR A 676 -21.25 -12.00 0.40
N HIS A 677 -21.37 -11.31 -0.74
CA HIS A 677 -22.43 -10.34 -0.96
C HIS A 677 -23.75 -10.95 -1.46
N ASN A 678 -23.68 -12.13 -2.08
CA ASN A 678 -24.81 -12.73 -2.79
C ASN A 678 -25.32 -14.03 -2.13
N GLU A 679 -24.45 -14.86 -1.58
CA GLU A 679 -24.84 -16.22 -1.11
C GLU A 679 -24.95 -16.30 0.41
N LEU A 680 -24.07 -15.61 1.16
CA LEU A 680 -24.06 -15.69 2.62
C LEU A 680 -25.40 -15.37 3.29
N PRO A 681 -26.15 -14.33 2.87
CA PRO A 681 -27.44 -14.05 3.48
C PRO A 681 -28.41 -15.24 3.38
N GLU A 682 -28.43 -15.91 2.22
CA GLU A 682 -29.30 -17.07 1.99
C GLU A 682 -28.83 -18.30 2.75
N ILE A 683 -27.52 -18.54 2.82
CA ILE A 683 -26.93 -19.61 3.64
C ILE A 683 -27.31 -19.41 5.11
N TYR A 684 -27.15 -18.19 5.63
CA TYR A 684 -27.44 -17.89 7.03
C TYR A 684 -28.92 -18.00 7.38
N SER A 685 -29.82 -17.60 6.48
CA SER A 685 -31.27 -17.78 6.64
C SER A 685 -31.73 -19.24 6.47
N SER A 686 -31.08 -20.03 5.62
CA SER A 686 -31.47 -21.42 5.32
C SER A 686 -30.85 -22.46 6.26
N SER A 687 -29.89 -22.05 7.10
CA SER A 687 -29.25 -22.91 8.09
C SER A 687 -30.05 -22.98 9.39
N LYS A 688 -30.36 -24.18 9.89
CA LYS A 688 -31.04 -24.33 11.20
C LYS A 688 -30.15 -23.92 12.37
N ILE A 689 -28.84 -24.11 12.26
CA ILE A 689 -27.80 -23.68 13.21
C ILE A 689 -26.61 -23.16 12.42
N ASN A 690 -26.20 -21.92 12.69
CA ASN A 690 -24.98 -21.32 12.16
C ASN A 690 -23.88 -21.39 13.23
N ILE A 691 -22.71 -21.94 12.89
CA ILE A 691 -21.57 -22.07 13.79
C ILE A 691 -20.60 -20.91 13.60
N HIS A 692 -20.12 -20.33 14.70
CA HIS A 692 -19.05 -19.33 14.68
C HIS A 692 -17.90 -19.73 15.61
N THR A 693 -16.66 -19.59 15.10
CA THR A 693 -15.41 -19.79 15.85
C THR A 693 -14.55 -18.54 15.75
N ASN A 694 -13.74 -18.25 16.77
CA ASN A 694 -12.93 -17.03 16.80
C ASN A 694 -11.51 -17.25 16.28
N ARG A 695 -10.83 -16.11 16.08
CA ARG A 695 -9.36 -16.05 16.06
C ARG A 695 -8.87 -15.82 17.48
N ILE A 696 -7.76 -16.43 17.87
CA ILE A 696 -7.33 -16.41 19.26
C ILE A 696 -6.93 -15.00 19.76
N TYR A 697 -6.49 -14.13 18.85
CA TYR A 697 -6.14 -12.74 19.15
C TYR A 697 -7.36 -11.79 19.18
N HIS A 698 -8.57 -12.24 18.82
CA HIS A 698 -9.82 -11.48 18.98
C HIS A 698 -10.33 -11.55 20.42
N ARG A 699 -9.61 -10.92 21.34
CA ARG A 699 -9.82 -11.05 22.79
C ARG A 699 -11.09 -10.36 23.30
N ASP A 700 -11.36 -9.15 22.80
CA ASP A 700 -12.39 -8.26 23.33
C ASP A 700 -13.35 -7.72 22.25
N VAL A 701 -13.63 -8.52 21.22
CA VAL A 701 -14.40 -8.10 20.04
C VAL A 701 -15.52 -9.07 19.69
N ALA A 702 -16.59 -8.53 19.11
CA ALA A 702 -17.59 -9.32 18.38
C ALA A 702 -17.26 -9.27 16.86
N PRO A 703 -16.95 -10.40 16.22
CA PRO A 703 -16.64 -10.42 14.78
C PRO A 703 -17.85 -10.16 13.89
N LEU A 704 -17.61 -9.66 12.66
CA LEU A 704 -18.67 -9.28 11.71
C LEU A 704 -19.71 -10.38 11.45
N ARG A 705 -19.29 -11.64 11.33
CA ARG A 705 -20.17 -12.80 11.09
C ARG A 705 -21.31 -12.91 12.10
N ILE A 706 -21.06 -12.54 13.36
CA ILE A 706 -22.10 -12.55 14.39
C ILE A 706 -23.24 -11.62 14.00
N PHE A 707 -22.91 -10.40 13.57
CA PHE A 707 -23.90 -9.41 13.16
C PHE A 707 -24.66 -9.87 11.91
N ASP A 708 -23.94 -10.42 10.92
CA ASP A 708 -24.52 -10.86 9.64
C ASP A 708 -25.49 -12.04 9.80
N VAL A 709 -25.14 -13.06 10.59
CA VAL A 709 -26.02 -14.21 10.86
C VAL A 709 -27.31 -13.74 11.54
N LEU A 710 -27.18 -12.91 12.57
CA LEU A 710 -28.33 -12.40 13.32
C LEU A 710 -29.21 -11.47 12.46
N ALA A 711 -28.62 -10.68 11.56
CA ALA A 711 -29.33 -9.85 10.59
C ALA A 711 -30.19 -10.69 9.63
N CYS A 712 -29.73 -11.90 9.29
CA CYS A 712 -30.45 -12.86 8.46
C CYS A 712 -31.51 -13.67 9.24
N LYS A 713 -31.72 -13.36 10.52
CA LYS A 713 -32.56 -14.13 11.45
C LYS A 713 -32.12 -15.61 11.55
N GLY A 714 -30.83 -15.86 11.38
CA GLY A 714 -30.22 -17.17 11.60
C GLY A 714 -30.05 -17.44 13.10
N PHE A 715 -30.28 -18.68 13.52
CA PHE A 715 -29.91 -19.11 14.87
C PHE A 715 -28.39 -19.31 14.92
N LEU A 716 -27.73 -18.61 15.85
CA LEU A 716 -26.28 -18.61 16.00
C LEU A 716 -25.84 -19.38 17.25
N LEU A 717 -24.94 -20.33 17.05
CA LEU A 717 -24.19 -21.04 18.08
C LEU A 717 -22.71 -20.68 17.95
N ALA A 718 -22.22 -19.83 18.86
CA ALA A 718 -20.89 -19.22 18.76
C ALA A 718 -19.94 -19.69 19.86
N GLU A 719 -18.65 -19.71 19.58
CA GLU A 719 -17.61 -19.84 20.60
C GLU A 719 -17.67 -18.63 21.56
N TYR A 720 -17.76 -18.90 22.87
CA TYR A 720 -17.97 -17.90 23.92
C TYR A 720 -16.84 -16.87 24.01
N ARG A 721 -17.22 -15.59 24.05
CA ARG A 721 -16.34 -14.49 24.48
C ARG A 721 -17.13 -13.56 25.40
N GLU A 722 -16.46 -13.06 26.44
CA GLU A 722 -17.06 -12.12 27.39
C GLU A 722 -17.52 -10.82 26.70
N ALA A 723 -16.76 -10.36 25.70
CA ALA A 723 -17.04 -9.14 24.93
C ALA A 723 -18.36 -9.17 24.16
N TYR A 724 -18.99 -10.32 23.94
CA TYR A 724 -20.30 -10.35 23.30
C TYR A 724 -21.38 -9.69 24.16
N ASN A 725 -21.22 -9.66 25.49
CA ASN A 725 -22.14 -9.00 26.40
C ASN A 725 -22.22 -7.48 26.20
N ASP A 726 -21.25 -6.89 25.48
CA ASP A 726 -21.30 -5.47 25.09
C ASP A 726 -22.35 -5.17 24.02
N CYS A 727 -22.77 -6.18 23.25
CA CYS A 727 -23.71 -6.05 22.14
C CYS A 727 -24.97 -6.91 22.30
N PHE A 728 -24.88 -8.04 23.00
CA PHE A 728 -25.92 -9.08 23.01
C PHE A 728 -26.13 -9.67 24.41
N GLU A 729 -27.33 -10.18 24.66
CA GLU A 729 -27.62 -10.99 25.85
C GLU A 729 -27.48 -12.48 25.52
N ILE A 730 -26.39 -13.10 25.99
CA ILE A 730 -26.10 -14.53 25.77
C ILE A 730 -27.21 -15.39 26.39
N GLY A 731 -27.68 -16.38 25.63
CA GLY A 731 -28.82 -17.24 25.97
C GLY A 731 -30.18 -16.70 25.51
N LYS A 732 -30.29 -15.40 25.18
CA LYS A 732 -31.51 -14.80 24.62
C LYS A 732 -31.37 -14.41 23.16
N ASP A 733 -30.29 -13.71 22.81
CA ASP A 733 -30.05 -13.20 21.46
C ASP A 733 -29.24 -14.18 20.60
N MET A 734 -28.42 -15.01 21.26
CA MET A 734 -27.58 -16.04 20.67
C MET A 734 -27.17 -17.07 21.73
N VAL A 735 -26.65 -18.22 21.31
CA VAL A 735 -26.14 -19.26 22.23
C VAL A 735 -24.62 -19.36 22.08
N CYS A 736 -23.94 -19.61 23.19
CA CYS A 736 -22.48 -19.80 23.19
C CYS A 736 -22.07 -21.18 23.72
N PHE A 737 -20.93 -21.68 23.25
CA PHE A 737 -20.24 -22.87 23.78
C PHE A 737 -18.80 -22.54 24.17
N LYS A 738 -18.21 -23.34 25.06
CA LYS A 738 -16.82 -23.22 25.52
C LYS A 738 -15.95 -24.40 25.14
N THR A 739 -16.49 -25.50 24.63
CA THR A 739 -15.67 -26.63 24.18
C THR A 739 -16.24 -27.25 22.91
N ALA A 740 -15.40 -27.99 22.16
CA ALA A 740 -15.86 -28.74 21.00
C ALA A 740 -16.96 -29.76 21.36
N GLN A 741 -16.89 -30.38 22.54
CA GLN A 741 -17.92 -31.31 23.00
C GLN A 741 -19.23 -30.59 23.31
N GLU A 742 -19.17 -29.46 24.02
CA GLU A 742 -20.35 -28.63 24.31
C GLU A 742 -21.00 -28.10 23.04
N ALA A 743 -20.21 -27.72 22.02
CA ALA A 743 -20.73 -27.33 20.71
C ALA A 743 -21.58 -28.44 20.09
N ALA A 744 -21.09 -29.69 20.11
CA ALA A 744 -21.82 -30.85 19.58
C ALA A 744 -23.06 -31.20 20.42
N ASP A 745 -22.98 -31.08 21.75
CA ASP A 745 -24.11 -31.34 22.65
C ASP A 745 -25.22 -30.30 22.47
N LEU A 746 -24.86 -29.02 22.38
CA LEU A 746 -25.79 -27.92 22.11
C LEU A 746 -26.37 -28.01 20.71
N ALA A 747 -25.58 -28.38 19.69
CA ALA A 747 -26.11 -28.61 18.35
C ALA A 747 -27.17 -29.73 18.36
N ARG A 748 -26.89 -30.87 18.99
CA ARG A 748 -27.87 -31.98 19.16
C ARG A 748 -29.12 -31.53 19.91
N TYR A 749 -28.96 -30.74 20.97
CA TYR A 749 -30.07 -30.20 21.75
C TYR A 749 -30.96 -29.28 20.91
N TYR A 750 -30.35 -28.28 20.27
CA TYR A 750 -31.07 -27.26 19.56
C TYR A 750 -31.71 -27.80 18.30
N LEU A 751 -31.12 -28.76 17.57
CA LEU A 751 -31.75 -29.41 16.40
C LEU A 751 -33.15 -29.97 16.71
N ARG A 752 -33.35 -30.52 17.92
CA ARG A 752 -34.65 -31.07 18.38
C ARG A 752 -35.63 -30.02 18.91
N ARG A 753 -35.24 -28.73 18.96
CA ARG A 753 -36.04 -27.64 19.56
C ARG A 753 -36.23 -26.45 18.62
N PRO A 754 -36.99 -26.60 17.52
CA PRO A 754 -37.16 -25.54 16.53
C PRO A 754 -37.79 -24.26 17.10
N LYS A 755 -38.78 -24.36 18.00
CA LYS A 755 -39.43 -23.20 18.61
C LYS A 755 -38.45 -22.34 19.42
N GLU A 756 -37.57 -22.98 20.16
CA GLU A 756 -36.55 -22.31 20.98
C GLU A 756 -35.52 -21.61 20.08
N ARG A 757 -35.00 -22.32 19.05
CA ARG A 757 -34.07 -21.72 18.06
C ARG A 757 -34.66 -20.49 17.39
N ILE A 758 -35.89 -20.59 16.89
CA ILE A 758 -36.58 -19.48 16.19
C ILE A 758 -36.78 -18.28 17.13
N THR A 759 -37.11 -18.53 18.41
CA THR A 759 -37.31 -17.47 19.40
C THR A 759 -36.02 -16.70 19.66
N ILE A 760 -34.90 -17.42 19.83
CA ILE A 760 -33.57 -16.83 20.04
C ILE A 760 -33.13 -16.04 18.81
N ALA A 761 -33.23 -16.64 17.61
CA ALA A 761 -32.87 -15.98 16.35
C ALA A 761 -33.69 -14.69 16.10
N GLN A 762 -34.98 -14.69 16.45
CA GLN A 762 -35.85 -13.51 16.37
C GLN A 762 -35.47 -12.44 17.39
N SER A 763 -34.93 -12.80 18.57
CA SER A 763 -34.40 -11.84 19.53
C SER A 763 -33.13 -11.18 19.00
N GLY A 764 -32.16 -11.99 18.52
CA GLY A 764 -30.92 -11.48 17.93
C GLY A 764 -31.18 -10.58 16.72
N TYR A 765 -32.06 -10.97 15.81
CA TYR A 765 -32.48 -10.14 14.67
C TYR A 765 -33.01 -8.77 15.10
N ARG A 766 -33.91 -8.71 16.09
CA ARG A 766 -34.45 -7.44 16.61
C ARG A 766 -33.32 -6.56 17.14
N LYS A 767 -32.36 -7.13 17.88
CA LYS A 767 -31.21 -6.39 18.39
C LYS A 767 -30.39 -5.75 17.27
N ILE A 768 -30.15 -6.49 16.17
CA ILE A 768 -29.40 -5.98 15.02
C ILE A 768 -30.12 -4.79 14.38
N VAL A 769 -31.40 -4.97 14.03
CA VAL A 769 -32.20 -3.92 13.37
C VAL A 769 -32.30 -2.66 14.23
N GLU A 770 -32.45 -2.82 15.55
CA GLU A 770 -32.60 -1.70 16.48
C GLU A 770 -31.29 -0.98 16.83
N ARG A 771 -30.14 -1.68 16.87
CA ARG A 771 -28.91 -1.15 17.51
C ARG A 771 -27.60 -1.37 16.75
N HIS A 772 -27.56 -2.25 15.77
CA HIS A 772 -26.32 -2.69 15.10
C HIS A 772 -26.46 -2.71 13.57
N SER A 773 -27.20 -1.76 13.00
CA SER A 773 -27.22 -1.54 11.55
C SER A 773 -25.99 -0.72 11.13
N LEU A 774 -25.45 -1.01 9.95
CA LEU A 774 -24.31 -0.30 9.39
C LEU A 774 -24.60 1.19 9.22
N LYS A 775 -25.85 1.54 8.85
CA LYS A 775 -26.34 2.91 8.80
C LYS A 775 -26.14 3.64 10.13
N SER A 776 -26.55 3.04 11.25
CA SER A 776 -26.41 3.65 12.58
C SER A 776 -24.95 3.89 12.99
N ARG A 777 -24.01 3.09 12.47
CA ARG A 777 -22.58 3.28 12.72
C ARG A 777 -22.03 4.46 11.96
N TRP A 778 -22.42 4.59 10.69
CA TRP A 778 -22.04 5.76 9.89
C TRP A 778 -22.65 7.05 10.41
N GLU A 779 -23.90 7.04 10.86
CA GLU A 779 -24.50 8.19 11.55
C GLU A 779 -23.66 8.59 12.77
N ARG A 780 -23.30 7.63 13.63
CA ARG A 780 -22.45 7.89 14.80
C ARG A 780 -21.05 8.41 14.44
N ILE A 781 -20.41 7.85 13.42
CA ILE A 781 -19.10 8.32 12.94
C ILE A 781 -19.21 9.77 12.48
N ILE A 782 -20.17 10.07 11.60
CA ILE A 782 -20.36 11.41 11.03
C ILE A 782 -20.70 12.43 12.12
N ASP A 783 -21.57 12.08 13.07
CA ASP A 783 -21.93 12.99 14.16
C ASP A 783 -20.74 13.26 15.10
N THR A 784 -19.92 12.24 15.38
CA THR A 784 -18.65 12.42 16.12
C THR A 784 -17.71 13.39 15.41
N LEU A 785 -17.61 13.31 14.07
CA LEU A 785 -16.76 14.20 13.29
C LEU A 785 -17.26 15.65 13.29
N LYS A 786 -18.59 15.85 13.25
CA LYS A 786 -19.20 17.18 13.37
C LYS A 786 -18.97 17.79 14.75
N GLU A 787 -19.15 17.00 15.82
CA GLU A 787 -18.91 17.45 17.20
C GLU A 787 -17.44 17.85 17.42
N ALA A 788 -16.52 17.17 16.74
CA ALA A 788 -15.09 17.51 16.76
C ALA A 788 -14.72 18.70 15.86
N GLY A 789 -15.66 19.23 15.07
CA GLY A 789 -15.41 20.30 14.10
C GLY A 789 -14.58 19.87 12.89
N ALA A 790 -14.36 18.56 12.70
CA ALA A 790 -13.58 18.01 11.60
C ALA A 790 -14.34 18.08 10.27
N VAL A 791 -15.66 17.92 10.33
CA VAL A 791 -16.56 18.11 9.20
C VAL A 791 -17.33 19.39 9.49
N SER A 792 -16.78 20.54 9.06
CA SER A 792 -17.41 21.85 9.22
C SER A 792 -18.77 21.81 8.53
N ALA A 793 -19.82 21.57 9.31
CA ALA A 793 -21.13 21.26 8.76
C ALA A 793 -21.66 22.43 7.93
N ILE A 794 -21.63 22.28 6.59
CA ILE A 794 -22.51 22.94 5.61
C ILE A 794 -22.45 24.48 5.66
N LYS A 795 -21.73 25.06 4.68
CA LYS A 795 -21.62 26.49 4.34
C LYS A 795 -20.52 27.26 5.09
N ASP A 796 -19.32 27.30 4.54
CA ASP A 796 -18.71 28.59 4.17
C ASP A 796 -17.61 28.38 3.12
N ASN A 797 -17.86 28.84 1.89
CA ASN A 797 -16.97 28.67 0.72
C ASN A 797 -15.88 29.75 0.65
N SER A 798 -15.45 30.31 1.78
CA SER A 798 -14.54 31.46 1.80
C SER A 798 -13.07 31.11 2.11
N ALA A 799 -12.72 29.83 2.22
CA ALA A 799 -11.38 29.37 2.62
C ALA A 799 -10.68 28.41 1.63
N ILE A 800 -11.33 28.12 0.51
CA ILE A 800 -10.67 27.62 -0.72
C ILE A 800 -10.49 28.84 -1.62
#